data_AF-A0A8K0QC63-F1
#
_entry.id   AF-A0A8K0QC63-F1
#
_cell.length_a   1.000
_cell.length_b   1.000
_cell.length_c   1.000
_cell.angle_alpha   90.00
_cell.angle_beta   90.00
_cell.angle_gamma   90.00
#
_symmetry.space_group_name_H-M   'P 1'
#
loop_
_entity.id
_entity.type
_entity.pdbx_description
1 polymer ?
#
loop_
_entity_poly.entity_id
_entity_poly.type
_entity_poly.pdbx_seq_one_letter_code
_entity_poly.pdbx_strand_id
1 'polypeptide(L)'
;MAPGGSKRRKLAHDSDDESRPPVVTKKVQKSFFKNASNWNLEQDYESRPRKGKKAKKDSNRLPVKTADGRLEQADAIEEETASIESDTEWLEGREDEIEEEPEVEEEDIPEVPEPQQIREAQEELAKIAMAMNENPEEHVGAFKALAKIGQSKILAIQMLALMTQMSVYKDVIPGYRIRPQEENGPKEQLSKDVRTLRQYEQALVSGYQSYIKELARCSKMDIRAARGGQTLSAIAITCACTLVTSVPHFNFRSDLLRILVGKLSRRKINADGVKCLEALDTLLRDDEEGRPSQETVSFLAKMMRAREFYVDERVINLFLSLRLLSEFSGKASQDNVEGMTQVKKKREFRTKRERKAKKELKALDRDMSQADAVVSHDELERMQSETLKLVFATYFRILKLRMPHLMGAVLEGLAKYSHLINQDFFGDLLEALKDLIRHSDDDANEDPAADGEEEEEEEDEDDVPTRNLTREALLCTVTAFALLAGQDAHNSRNDLHLDLSFFTTHLFKSLLSLSTNPDLELTRPSNTSDSTTSKVNVQTTTVLLLRSLTGILLPPWNIRSVPPLRLAAFVKQLMTAALQMPDKSTQAVLVLLSDIAHTHSKKVCSLWNTEERKGDGRYIPTSDSVEGSNPFTATVWEGELLRKHYSPKVREGVKLLEKGMNS
;
A
#
# COMPACT_ATOMS: atom_id res chain seq x y z
N MET A 1 41.08 -34.63 61.07
CA MET A 1 40.80 -33.97 62.35
C MET A 1 41.56 -32.65 62.37
N ALA A 2 40.86 -31.52 62.42
CA ALA A 2 41.41 -30.17 62.73
C ALA A 2 41.79 -30.11 64.23
N PRO A 3 42.49 -29.09 64.80
CA PRO A 3 42.23 -27.61 64.73
C PRO A 3 43.54 -26.76 64.78
N GLY A 4 43.64 -25.41 64.86
CA GLY A 4 42.73 -24.25 64.95
C GLY A 4 43.51 -22.95 65.33
N GLY A 5 42.86 -21.78 65.15
CA GLY A 5 43.11 -20.48 65.85
C GLY A 5 44.26 -19.56 65.37
N SER A 6 44.27 -18.22 65.46
CA SER A 6 43.35 -17.18 65.99
C SER A 6 43.84 -15.75 65.59
N LYS A 7 43.05 -14.70 65.92
CA LYS A 7 43.03 -13.28 65.46
C LYS A 7 44.04 -12.29 66.11
N ARG A 8 44.35 -11.14 65.43
CA ARG A 8 44.47 -9.70 65.91
C ARG A 8 45.05 -8.79 64.77
N ARG A 9 44.38 -7.77 64.16
CA ARG A 9 44.05 -6.34 64.50
C ARG A 9 45.30 -5.47 64.85
N LYS A 10 45.63 -4.31 64.21
CA LYS A 10 44.91 -3.00 64.19
C LYS A 10 45.68 -1.89 63.37
N LEU A 11 44.91 -0.96 62.75
CA LEU A 11 45.04 0.54 62.56
C LEU A 11 46.32 1.17 61.96
N ALA A 12 46.38 2.36 61.32
CA ALA A 12 45.53 3.28 60.52
C ALA A 12 46.36 4.56 60.26
N HIS A 13 46.06 5.33 59.18
CA HIS A 13 46.05 6.82 59.06
C HIS A 13 46.70 7.42 57.77
N ASP A 14 45.82 7.90 56.88
CA ASP A 14 45.68 9.20 56.18
C ASP A 14 46.81 10.01 55.48
N SER A 15 46.34 10.74 54.45
CA SER A 15 46.83 11.94 53.72
C SER A 15 47.87 11.87 52.58
N ASP A 16 47.38 12.29 51.40
CA ASP A 16 47.89 13.21 50.35
C ASP A 16 49.30 13.11 49.70
N ASP A 17 49.21 13.10 48.35
CA ASP A 17 49.99 13.82 47.32
C ASP A 17 51.28 13.27 46.65
N GLU A 18 51.32 13.53 45.34
CA GLU A 18 52.41 13.58 44.33
C GLU A 18 53.24 12.35 43.84
N SER A 19 52.98 12.00 42.57
CA SER A 19 53.92 11.75 41.45
C SER A 19 54.77 10.45 41.35
N ARG A 20 54.45 9.57 40.34
CA ARG A 20 55.35 8.95 39.31
C ARG A 20 54.74 7.71 38.58
N PRO A 21 55.15 7.39 37.32
CA PRO A 21 54.41 6.52 36.38
C PRO A 21 54.82 5.02 36.40
N PRO A 22 54.13 4.11 35.65
CA PRO A 22 54.13 2.66 35.91
C PRO A 22 55.10 1.83 35.05
N VAL A 23 55.53 0.69 35.62
CA VAL A 23 56.42 -0.33 35.04
C VAL A 23 55.60 -1.38 34.28
N VAL A 24 55.92 -1.62 33.00
CA VAL A 24 55.34 -2.68 32.16
C VAL A 24 56.18 -3.97 32.18
N THR A 25 55.47 -5.09 32.09
CA THR A 25 55.77 -6.45 32.54
C THR A 25 56.81 -7.27 31.73
N LYS A 26 57.62 -8.06 32.45
CA LYS A 26 58.63 -9.03 31.95
C LYS A 26 58.08 -10.20 31.09
N LYS A 27 56.75 -10.32 30.90
CA LYS A 27 56.14 -11.41 30.12
C LYS A 27 56.27 -11.19 28.61
N VAL A 28 56.20 -9.94 28.16
CA VAL A 28 56.29 -9.57 26.73
C VAL A 28 57.69 -9.83 26.17
N GLN A 29 58.72 -9.59 26.98
CA GLN A 29 60.10 -9.86 26.58
C GLN A 29 60.36 -11.36 26.39
N LYS A 30 59.80 -12.23 27.24
CA LYS A 30 59.95 -13.69 27.09
C LYS A 30 59.26 -14.25 25.85
N SER A 31 58.12 -13.70 25.44
CA SER A 31 57.47 -14.08 24.18
C SER A 31 58.25 -13.57 22.96
N PHE A 32 58.86 -12.39 23.06
CA PHE A 32 59.69 -11.83 22.00
C PHE A 32 60.95 -12.66 21.73
N PHE A 33 61.68 -13.07 22.79
CA PHE A 33 62.86 -13.91 22.63
C PHE A 33 62.56 -15.33 22.09
N LYS A 34 61.36 -15.86 22.36
CA LYS A 34 60.92 -17.15 21.83
C LYS A 34 60.55 -17.10 20.35
N ASN A 35 60.01 -15.96 19.88
CA ASN A 35 59.77 -15.74 18.47
C ASN A 35 61.07 -15.42 17.71
N ALA A 36 61.99 -14.70 18.33
CA ALA A 36 63.29 -14.38 17.74
C ALA A 36 64.17 -15.63 17.54
N SER A 37 64.06 -16.66 18.38
CA SER A 37 64.81 -17.91 18.20
C SER A 37 64.30 -18.80 17.06
N ASN A 38 63.13 -18.51 16.48
CA ASN A 38 62.57 -19.21 15.32
C ASN A 38 62.85 -18.47 13.98
N TRP A 39 63.56 -17.35 14.00
CA TRP A 39 63.98 -16.64 12.80
C TRP A 39 65.28 -17.24 12.27
N ASN A 40 65.16 -18.25 11.41
CA ASN A 40 66.30 -18.84 10.73
C ASN A 40 66.42 -18.24 9.32
N LEU A 41 67.26 -17.21 9.19
CA LEU A 41 67.40 -16.38 7.98
C LEU A 41 67.76 -17.17 6.72
N GLU A 42 68.39 -18.34 6.87
CA GLU A 42 68.77 -19.24 5.77
C GLU A 42 67.57 -19.98 5.16
N GLN A 43 66.52 -20.28 5.94
CA GLN A 43 65.34 -21.02 5.48
C GLN A 43 64.42 -20.17 4.59
N ASP A 44 64.33 -18.87 4.87
CA ASP A 44 63.62 -17.89 4.03
C ASP A 44 64.38 -17.56 2.74
N TYR A 45 65.71 -17.74 2.73
CA TYR A 45 66.53 -17.55 1.53
C TYR A 45 66.43 -18.75 0.58
N GLU A 46 66.33 -19.98 1.11
CA GLU A 46 66.16 -21.20 0.31
C GLU A 46 64.76 -21.37 -0.29
N SER A 47 63.72 -20.83 0.36
CA SER A 47 62.33 -20.95 -0.08
C SER A 47 61.89 -19.90 -1.13
N ARG A 48 62.74 -18.92 -1.45
CA ARG A 48 62.46 -17.96 -2.52
C ARG A 48 62.66 -18.60 -3.90
N PRO A 49 61.63 -18.63 -4.78
CA PRO A 49 61.78 -19.16 -6.13
C PRO A 49 62.80 -18.31 -6.90
N ARG A 50 63.86 -18.94 -7.39
CA ARG A 50 64.88 -18.27 -8.22
C ARG A 50 64.23 -17.82 -9.53
N LYS A 51 64.12 -16.50 -9.75
CA LYS A 51 63.82 -15.94 -11.08
C LYS A 51 64.95 -16.32 -12.04
N GLY A 52 64.76 -17.40 -12.79
CA GLY A 52 65.60 -17.73 -13.93
C GLY A 52 65.46 -16.61 -14.96
N LYS A 53 66.58 -15.97 -15.33
CA LYS A 53 66.63 -15.13 -16.54
C LYS A 53 66.17 -16.01 -17.71
N LYS A 54 65.03 -15.68 -18.33
CA LYS A 54 64.64 -16.26 -19.61
C LYS A 54 65.80 -16.02 -20.59
N ALA A 55 66.42 -17.08 -21.09
CA ALA A 55 67.30 -16.99 -22.23
C ALA A 55 66.48 -16.45 -23.41
N LYS A 56 66.98 -15.43 -24.12
CA LYS A 56 66.45 -15.03 -25.43
C LYS A 56 66.44 -16.28 -26.31
N LYS A 57 65.26 -16.65 -26.80
CA LYS A 57 65.05 -17.78 -27.69
C LYS A 57 65.55 -17.34 -29.07
N ASP A 58 66.75 -17.76 -29.46
CA ASP A 58 67.25 -17.53 -30.82
C ASP A 58 66.27 -18.15 -31.84
N SER A 59 65.73 -17.31 -32.72
CA SER A 59 64.78 -17.72 -33.76
C SER A 59 65.53 -18.45 -34.88
N ASN A 60 65.40 -19.77 -34.93
CA ASN A 60 66.03 -20.61 -35.95
C ASN A 60 65.23 -20.63 -37.28
N ARG A 61 64.72 -19.49 -37.75
CA ARG A 61 63.98 -19.38 -39.02
C ARG A 61 64.84 -18.72 -40.10
N LEU A 62 64.91 -19.36 -41.26
CA LEU A 62 65.62 -18.84 -42.44
C LEU A 62 64.87 -17.62 -43.01
N PRO A 63 65.58 -16.59 -43.51
CA PRO A 63 64.95 -15.45 -44.19
C PRO A 63 64.21 -15.88 -45.45
N VAL A 64 63.03 -15.31 -45.71
CA VAL A 64 62.25 -15.57 -46.92
C VAL A 64 62.62 -14.52 -47.97
N LYS A 65 62.95 -14.94 -49.20
CA LYS A 65 63.11 -14.05 -50.35
C LYS A 65 61.75 -13.70 -50.93
N THR A 66 61.44 -12.41 -51.00
CA THR A 66 60.37 -11.90 -51.88
C THR A 66 60.85 -11.87 -53.34
N ALA A 67 59.90 -11.82 -54.29
CA ALA A 67 60.16 -11.98 -55.72
C ALA A 67 61.13 -10.94 -56.33
N ASP A 68 61.40 -9.83 -55.63
CA ASP A 68 62.34 -8.78 -56.03
C ASP A 68 63.75 -8.91 -55.41
N GLY A 69 64.07 -10.05 -54.79
CA GLY A 69 65.45 -10.41 -54.44
C GLY A 69 66.05 -9.74 -53.19
N ARG A 70 65.25 -9.01 -52.40
CA ARG A 70 65.67 -8.45 -51.09
C ARG A 70 65.31 -9.43 -49.95
N LEU A 71 66.20 -9.54 -48.96
CA LEU A 71 66.03 -10.41 -47.78
C LEU A 71 65.45 -9.58 -46.63
N GLU A 72 64.28 -9.95 -46.12
CA GLU A 72 63.68 -9.36 -44.91
C GLU A 72 63.59 -10.43 -43.79
N GLN A 73 63.96 -10.04 -42.58
CA GLN A 73 63.81 -10.84 -41.36
C GLN A 73 62.45 -10.52 -40.74
N ALA A 74 61.62 -11.55 -40.54
CA ALA A 74 60.30 -11.37 -39.93
C ALA A 74 60.43 -11.29 -38.40
N ASP A 75 60.15 -10.11 -37.83
CA ASP A 75 59.98 -9.93 -36.38
C ASP A 75 58.60 -10.48 -35.94
N ALA A 76 58.56 -11.11 -34.78
CA ALA A 76 57.36 -11.73 -34.22
C ALA A 76 56.47 -10.67 -33.53
N ILE A 77 55.19 -10.63 -33.93
CA ILE A 77 54.12 -9.93 -33.22
C ILE A 77 53.71 -10.80 -32.03
N GLU A 78 53.78 -10.26 -30.81
CA GLU A 78 53.30 -10.91 -29.59
C GLU A 78 51.79 -10.70 -29.44
N GLU A 79 51.00 -11.79 -29.52
CA GLU A 79 49.65 -11.87 -28.97
C GLU A 79 49.76 -12.31 -27.50
N GLU A 80 49.47 -11.42 -26.55
CA GLU A 80 49.29 -11.78 -25.14
C GLU A 80 47.80 -11.90 -24.79
N THR A 81 47.31 -13.15 -24.80
CA THR A 81 46.21 -13.56 -23.93
C THR A 81 46.78 -13.78 -22.52
N ALA A 82 46.46 -12.89 -21.58
CA ALA A 82 46.84 -13.05 -20.17
C ALA A 82 45.61 -13.27 -19.28
N SER A 83 45.56 -14.47 -18.70
CA SER A 83 44.60 -14.91 -17.69
C SER A 83 44.93 -14.34 -16.30
N ILE A 84 43.86 -13.96 -15.60
CA ILE A 84 43.72 -13.41 -14.25
C ILE A 84 44.38 -14.24 -13.13
N GLU A 85 45.09 -13.59 -12.21
CA GLU A 85 45.11 -13.92 -10.76
C GLU A 85 45.13 -12.64 -9.88
N SER A 86 43.98 -12.39 -9.22
CA SER A 86 43.71 -11.76 -7.90
C SER A 86 44.88 -11.11 -7.13
N ASP A 87 44.95 -9.78 -6.97
CA ASP A 87 44.21 -8.88 -6.03
C ASP A 87 44.79 -8.83 -4.60
N THR A 88 45.37 -7.67 -4.21
CA THR A 88 45.43 -7.03 -2.86
C THR A 88 46.60 -6.04 -2.72
N GLU A 89 46.56 -4.89 -3.40
CA GLU A 89 47.45 -3.75 -3.05
C GLU A 89 46.87 -2.39 -3.49
N TRP A 90 45.57 -2.17 -3.27
CA TRP A 90 44.85 -0.95 -3.72
C TRP A 90 44.31 -0.07 -2.57
N LEU A 91 44.83 -0.17 -1.35
CA LEU A 91 44.39 0.71 -0.26
C LEU A 91 45.53 1.04 0.71
N GLU A 92 46.34 2.03 0.38
CA GLU A 92 46.94 2.96 1.34
C GLU A 92 47.34 4.25 0.59
N GLY A 93 46.61 5.35 0.84
CA GLY A 93 46.86 6.65 0.23
C GLY A 93 47.94 7.45 0.97
N ARG A 94 48.48 8.48 0.30
CA ARG A 94 48.43 9.90 0.72
C ARG A 94 49.46 10.78 -0.04
N GLU A 95 48.92 11.89 -0.55
CA GLU A 95 49.51 13.22 -0.86
C GLU A 95 50.47 13.39 -2.07
N ASP A 96 49.92 14.12 -3.06
CA ASP A 96 50.48 15.24 -3.83
C ASP A 96 51.91 15.12 -4.41
N GLU A 97 52.01 14.95 -5.73
CA GLU A 97 52.73 15.87 -6.65
C GLU A 97 52.73 15.35 -8.10
N ILE A 98 52.10 16.15 -8.99
CA ILE A 98 52.49 16.49 -10.38
C ILE A 98 52.62 15.35 -11.42
N GLU A 99 51.76 15.35 -12.44
CA GLU A 99 52.12 15.60 -13.85
C GLU A 99 50.85 15.63 -14.72
N GLU A 100 50.65 16.74 -15.44
CA GLU A 100 49.66 16.87 -16.51
C GLU A 100 50.09 15.97 -17.67
N GLU A 101 49.38 14.87 -17.89
CA GLU A 101 49.42 14.15 -19.17
C GLU A 101 48.36 14.73 -20.12
N PRO A 102 48.67 14.84 -21.42
CA PRO A 102 47.85 15.54 -22.39
C PRO A 102 46.54 14.77 -22.64
N GLU A 103 45.47 15.53 -22.86
CA GLU A 103 44.23 15.06 -23.49
C GLU A 103 44.59 14.35 -24.80
N VAL A 104 44.64 13.02 -24.77
CA VAL A 104 44.55 12.21 -25.98
C VAL A 104 43.07 12.17 -26.33
N GLU A 105 42.77 12.89 -27.40
CA GLU A 105 41.50 12.98 -28.13
C GLU A 105 40.70 11.67 -28.02
N GLU A 106 39.50 11.75 -27.44
CA GLU A 106 38.49 10.72 -27.61
C GLU A 106 38.24 10.60 -29.13
N GLU A 107 38.63 9.47 -29.71
CA GLU A 107 38.32 9.16 -31.10
C GLU A 107 36.81 9.32 -31.32
N ASP A 108 36.45 10.28 -32.17
CA ASP A 108 35.08 10.50 -32.63
C ASP A 108 34.51 9.18 -33.16
N ILE A 109 33.63 8.56 -32.36
CA ILE A 109 32.82 7.43 -32.79
C ILE A 109 32.06 7.90 -34.04
N PRO A 110 32.22 7.23 -35.20
CA PRO A 110 31.57 7.67 -36.42
C PRO A 110 30.06 7.80 -36.19
N GLU A 111 29.45 8.86 -36.72
CA GLU A 111 28.01 9.14 -36.63
C GLU A 111 27.20 8.04 -37.34
N VAL A 112 27.09 6.88 -36.71
CA VAL A 112 26.17 5.83 -37.10
C VAL A 112 24.77 6.45 -37.01
N PRO A 113 23.93 6.36 -38.05
CA PRO A 113 22.60 6.96 -38.02
C PRO A 113 21.79 6.43 -36.82
N GLU A 114 21.04 7.31 -36.14
CA GLU A 114 20.22 7.01 -34.95
C GLU A 114 19.47 5.65 -35.00
N PRO A 115 18.83 5.23 -36.11
CA PRO A 115 18.16 3.92 -36.17
C PRO A 115 19.09 2.70 -36.14
N GLN A 116 20.34 2.82 -36.60
CA GLN A 116 21.33 1.74 -36.53
C GLN A 116 21.87 1.61 -35.10
N GLN A 117 22.14 2.73 -34.41
CA GLN A 117 22.53 2.71 -32.99
C GLN A 117 21.47 2.06 -32.10
N ILE A 118 20.17 2.30 -32.38
CA ILE A 118 19.07 1.67 -31.64
C ILE A 118 19.07 0.14 -31.84
N ARG A 119 19.37 -0.34 -33.06
CA ARG A 119 19.43 -1.78 -33.37
C ARG A 119 20.62 -2.46 -32.71
N GLU A 120 21.79 -1.87 -32.79
CA GLU A 120 23.00 -2.37 -32.13
C GLU A 120 22.80 -2.42 -30.61
N ALA A 121 22.26 -1.36 -30.02
CA ALA A 121 21.92 -1.33 -28.60
C ALA A 121 20.88 -2.42 -28.24
N GLN A 122 19.89 -2.67 -29.10
CA GLN A 122 18.90 -3.73 -28.89
C GLN A 122 19.55 -5.13 -28.91
N GLU A 123 20.49 -5.36 -29.83
CA GLU A 123 21.23 -6.63 -29.90
C GLU A 123 22.14 -6.83 -28.69
N GLU A 124 22.87 -5.79 -28.26
CA GLU A 124 23.71 -5.83 -27.07
C GLU A 124 22.89 -6.05 -25.79
N LEU A 125 21.77 -5.34 -25.63
CA LEU A 125 20.85 -5.57 -24.50
C LEU A 125 20.30 -7.00 -24.50
N ALA A 126 19.96 -7.55 -25.68
CA ALA A 126 19.47 -8.92 -25.80
C ALA A 126 20.56 -9.96 -25.44
N LYS A 127 21.80 -9.78 -25.93
CA LYS A 127 22.94 -10.65 -25.58
C LYS A 127 23.18 -10.67 -24.08
N ILE A 128 23.21 -9.49 -23.45
CA ILE A 128 23.43 -9.38 -22.01
C ILE A 128 22.26 -10.01 -21.23
N ALA A 129 21.02 -9.75 -21.61
CA ALA A 129 19.85 -10.33 -20.96
C ALA A 129 19.82 -11.87 -21.05
N MET A 130 20.19 -12.45 -22.20
CA MET A 130 20.29 -13.90 -22.35
C MET A 130 21.40 -14.49 -21.47
N ALA A 131 22.59 -13.89 -21.47
CA ALA A 131 23.70 -14.35 -20.63
C ALA A 131 23.35 -14.32 -19.13
N MET A 132 22.64 -13.27 -18.69
CA MET A 132 22.19 -13.16 -17.30
C MET A 132 21.12 -14.18 -16.92
N ASN A 133 20.24 -14.55 -17.86
CA ASN A 133 19.21 -15.55 -17.61
C ASN A 133 19.76 -16.98 -17.61
N GLU A 134 20.85 -17.24 -18.34
CA GLU A 134 21.54 -18.53 -18.33
C GLU A 134 22.34 -18.76 -17.03
N ASN A 135 23.27 -17.84 -16.71
CA ASN A 135 24.14 -17.94 -15.54
C ASN A 135 24.30 -16.58 -14.83
N PRO A 136 23.45 -16.27 -13.84
CA PRO A 136 23.48 -14.98 -13.16
C PRO A 136 24.75 -14.79 -12.29
N GLU A 137 25.27 -15.87 -11.70
CA GLU A 137 26.38 -15.79 -10.72
C GLU A 137 27.74 -15.45 -11.36
N GLU A 138 27.95 -15.79 -12.64
CA GLU A 138 29.23 -15.54 -13.34
C GLU A 138 29.29 -14.12 -13.95
N HIS A 139 28.14 -13.51 -14.22
CA HIS A 139 28.03 -12.24 -14.95
C HIS A 139 27.73 -11.05 -14.03
N VAL A 140 28.48 -10.91 -12.94
CA VAL A 140 28.35 -9.82 -11.95
C VAL A 140 28.49 -8.43 -12.58
N GLY A 141 29.37 -8.29 -13.59
CA GLY A 141 29.60 -7.03 -14.31
C GLY A 141 28.47 -6.63 -15.27
N ALA A 142 27.58 -7.56 -15.63
CA ALA A 142 26.52 -7.33 -16.60
C ALA A 142 25.52 -6.26 -16.13
N PHE A 143 25.21 -6.20 -14.83
CA PHE A 143 24.33 -5.16 -14.27
C PHE A 143 24.88 -3.75 -14.51
N LYS A 144 26.21 -3.57 -14.38
CA LYS A 144 26.87 -2.27 -14.65
C LYS A 144 26.91 -1.97 -16.14
N ALA A 145 27.12 -2.98 -16.98
CA ALA A 145 27.08 -2.82 -18.44
C ALA A 145 25.69 -2.39 -18.93
N LEU A 146 24.62 -3.02 -18.42
CA LEU A 146 23.23 -2.61 -18.71
C LEU A 146 22.96 -1.17 -18.27
N ALA A 147 23.42 -0.78 -17.08
CA ALA A 147 23.28 0.59 -16.60
C ALA A 147 24.02 1.61 -17.49
N LYS A 148 25.22 1.27 -17.97
CA LYS A 148 25.99 2.12 -18.90
C LYS A 148 25.23 2.36 -20.21
N ILE A 149 24.59 1.34 -20.77
CA ILE A 149 23.76 1.48 -21.99
C ILE A 149 22.57 2.41 -21.72
N GLY A 150 21.96 2.32 -20.53
CA GLY A 150 20.87 3.19 -20.09
C GLY A 150 21.22 4.66 -19.90
N GLN A 151 22.51 5.02 -19.85
CA GLN A 151 22.98 6.41 -19.72
C GLN A 151 23.16 7.13 -21.06
N SER A 152 22.87 6.45 -22.18
CA SER A 152 22.95 7.00 -23.53
C SER A 152 22.08 8.25 -23.72
N LYS A 153 22.48 9.18 -24.61
CA LYS A 153 21.73 10.42 -24.90
C LYS A 153 20.39 10.16 -25.62
N ILE A 154 20.24 9.02 -26.30
CA ILE A 154 19.06 8.67 -27.09
C ILE A 154 17.94 8.14 -26.19
N LEU A 155 16.80 8.84 -26.16
CA LEU A 155 15.62 8.48 -25.36
C LEU A 155 15.10 7.07 -25.64
N ALA A 156 15.09 6.63 -26.90
CA ALA A 156 14.63 5.29 -27.28
C ALA A 156 15.51 4.18 -26.66
N ILE A 157 16.83 4.38 -26.61
CA ILE A 157 17.77 3.43 -25.99
C ILE A 157 17.54 3.40 -24.48
N GLN A 158 17.33 4.55 -23.84
CA GLN A 158 17.00 4.62 -22.41
C GLN A 158 15.70 3.86 -22.10
N MET A 159 14.66 4.04 -22.92
CA MET A 159 13.38 3.35 -22.76
C MET A 159 13.51 1.83 -22.90
N LEU A 160 14.28 1.36 -23.90
CA LEU A 160 14.55 -0.06 -24.09
C LEU A 160 15.40 -0.63 -22.93
N ALA A 161 16.45 0.07 -22.52
CA ALA A 161 17.31 -0.33 -21.41
C ALA A 161 16.50 -0.50 -20.12
N LEU A 162 15.65 0.47 -19.76
CA LEU A 162 14.80 0.38 -18.56
C LEU A 162 13.86 -0.84 -18.60
N MET A 163 13.21 -1.11 -19.74
CA MET A 163 12.33 -2.28 -19.85
C MET A 163 13.09 -3.59 -19.79
N THR A 164 14.26 -3.70 -20.43
CA THR A 164 15.09 -4.91 -20.36
C THR A 164 15.66 -5.15 -18.96
N GLN A 165 16.10 -4.10 -18.26
CA GLN A 165 16.54 -4.19 -16.88
C GLN A 165 15.41 -4.66 -15.97
N MET A 166 14.20 -4.12 -16.13
CA MET A 166 13.02 -4.56 -15.39
C MET A 166 12.74 -6.06 -15.58
N SER A 167 12.76 -6.58 -16.81
CA SER A 167 12.52 -8.01 -17.06
C SER A 167 13.62 -8.88 -16.45
N VAL A 168 14.89 -8.48 -16.61
CA VAL A 168 16.02 -9.21 -16.02
C VAL A 168 15.90 -9.25 -14.50
N TYR A 169 15.61 -8.13 -13.84
CA TYR A 169 15.42 -8.13 -12.39
C TYR A 169 14.26 -9.01 -11.94
N LYS A 170 13.15 -9.04 -12.67
CA LYS A 170 12.02 -9.91 -12.34
C LYS A 170 12.38 -11.39 -12.33
N ASP A 171 13.21 -11.83 -13.28
CA ASP A 171 13.60 -13.23 -13.43
C ASP A 171 14.73 -13.61 -12.45
N VAL A 172 15.59 -12.65 -12.12
CA VAL A 172 16.83 -12.87 -11.36
C VAL A 172 16.65 -12.68 -9.84
N ILE A 173 15.65 -11.92 -9.39
CA ILE A 173 15.46 -11.63 -7.96
C ILE A 173 15.07 -12.90 -7.17
N PRO A 174 15.78 -13.22 -6.07
CA PRO A 174 15.41 -14.33 -5.20
C PRO A 174 14.13 -14.05 -4.38
N GLY A 175 13.51 -15.13 -3.89
CA GLY A 175 12.34 -15.07 -3.01
C GLY A 175 12.58 -14.55 -1.59
N TYR A 176 13.80 -14.12 -1.26
CA TYR A 176 14.19 -13.67 0.09
C TYR A 176 14.87 -12.30 0.06
N ARG A 177 14.85 -11.59 1.20
CA ARG A 177 15.55 -10.30 1.35
C ARG A 177 17.03 -10.51 1.59
N ILE A 178 17.86 -9.83 0.81
CA ILE A 178 19.32 -9.86 0.93
C ILE A 178 19.73 -8.82 1.97
N ARG A 179 20.56 -9.19 2.94
CA ARG A 179 21.10 -8.22 3.91
C ARG A 179 22.31 -7.50 3.27
N PRO A 180 22.30 -6.17 3.18
CA PRO A 180 23.49 -5.45 2.74
C PRO A 180 24.65 -5.71 3.72
N GLN A 181 25.88 -5.80 3.22
CA GLN A 181 27.04 -6.03 4.08
C GLN A 181 27.30 -4.81 4.96
N GLU A 182 27.43 -5.03 6.26
CA GLU A 182 28.06 -4.04 7.14
C GLU A 182 29.57 -4.11 6.91
N GLU A 183 30.18 -2.99 6.49
CA GLU A 183 31.63 -2.87 6.23
C GLU A 183 32.51 -3.26 7.43
N ASN A 184 31.92 -3.40 8.64
CA ASN A 184 32.59 -3.72 9.90
C ASN A 184 32.27 -5.11 10.48
N GLY A 185 31.69 -6.02 9.69
CA GLY A 185 31.44 -7.40 10.14
C GLY A 185 32.75 -8.21 10.32
N PRO A 186 32.81 -9.18 11.25
CA PRO A 186 33.96 -10.07 11.37
C PRO A 186 34.18 -10.82 10.04
N LYS A 187 35.40 -10.77 9.49
CA LYS A 187 35.80 -11.53 8.29
C LYS A 187 35.71 -13.04 8.56
N GLU A 188 34.52 -13.61 8.44
CA GLU A 188 34.33 -15.06 8.45
C GLU A 188 35.05 -15.67 7.25
N GLN A 189 35.76 -16.78 7.48
CA GLN A 189 36.34 -17.57 6.41
C GLN A 189 35.23 -18.35 5.71
N LEU A 190 34.68 -17.76 4.66
CA LEU A 190 33.65 -18.38 3.83
C LEU A 190 34.29 -19.33 2.82
N SER A 191 33.56 -20.38 2.46
CA SER A 191 33.90 -21.23 1.31
C SER A 191 33.88 -20.41 0.01
N LYS A 192 34.57 -20.91 -1.03
CA LYS A 192 34.64 -20.24 -2.34
C LYS A 192 33.24 -19.97 -2.91
N ASP A 193 32.37 -20.97 -2.87
CA ASP A 193 30.99 -20.87 -3.39
C ASP A 193 30.12 -19.86 -2.61
N VAL A 194 30.29 -19.78 -1.29
CA VAL A 194 29.57 -18.79 -0.48
C VAL A 194 30.09 -17.38 -0.75
N ARG A 195 31.38 -17.24 -1.09
CA ARG A 195 31.98 -15.97 -1.47
C ARG A 195 31.45 -15.48 -2.82
N THR A 196 31.39 -16.34 -3.84
CA THR A 196 30.87 -15.98 -5.17
C THR A 196 29.40 -15.57 -5.09
N LEU A 197 28.58 -16.35 -4.38
CA LEU A 197 27.17 -16.03 -4.16
C LEU A 197 27.00 -14.69 -3.44
N ARG A 198 27.77 -14.42 -2.38
CA ARG A 198 27.70 -13.12 -1.68
C ARG A 198 28.15 -11.94 -2.54
N GLN A 199 29.16 -12.13 -3.39
CA GLN A 199 29.61 -11.08 -4.33
C GLN A 199 28.52 -10.78 -5.36
N TYR A 200 27.89 -11.82 -5.87
CA TYR A 200 26.76 -11.72 -6.78
C TYR A 200 25.56 -11.02 -6.13
N GLU A 201 25.15 -11.43 -4.93
CA GLU A 201 24.05 -10.81 -4.18
C GLU A 201 24.29 -9.31 -3.93
N GLN A 202 25.52 -8.92 -3.60
CA GLN A 202 25.89 -7.51 -3.43
C GLN A 202 25.82 -6.71 -4.73
N ALA A 203 26.31 -7.29 -5.83
CA ALA A 203 26.22 -6.64 -7.13
C ALA A 203 24.77 -6.51 -7.59
N LEU A 204 23.93 -7.51 -7.34
CA LEU A 204 22.49 -7.46 -7.61
C LEU A 204 21.83 -6.33 -6.81
N VAL A 205 22.08 -6.24 -5.49
CA VAL A 205 21.50 -5.21 -4.62
C VAL A 205 21.99 -3.80 -4.99
N SER A 206 23.29 -3.62 -5.27
CA SER A 206 23.85 -2.33 -5.66
C SER A 206 23.44 -1.89 -7.07
N GLY A 207 23.37 -2.83 -8.01
CA GLY A 207 22.83 -2.61 -9.35
C GLY A 207 21.37 -2.22 -9.30
N TYR A 208 20.55 -2.96 -8.54
CA TYR A 208 19.13 -2.67 -8.36
C TYR A 208 18.89 -1.32 -7.67
N GLN A 209 19.68 -0.96 -6.65
CA GLN A 209 19.60 0.35 -6.02
C GLN A 209 19.90 1.48 -7.01
N SER A 210 20.91 1.31 -7.86
CA SER A 210 21.27 2.29 -8.89
C SER A 210 20.15 2.42 -9.92
N TYR A 211 19.58 1.29 -10.34
CA TYR A 211 18.43 1.24 -11.24
C TYR A 211 17.20 1.95 -10.67
N ILE A 212 16.84 1.74 -9.39
CA ILE A 212 15.72 2.46 -8.77
C ILE A 212 15.98 3.96 -8.71
N LYS A 213 17.22 4.39 -8.44
CA LYS A 213 17.59 5.82 -8.47
C LYS A 213 17.45 6.40 -9.87
N GLU A 214 17.82 5.65 -10.91
CA GLU A 214 17.61 6.03 -12.30
C GLU A 214 16.11 6.11 -12.64
N LEU A 215 15.30 5.13 -12.23
CA LEU A 215 13.83 5.20 -12.34
C LEU A 215 13.23 6.42 -11.62
N ALA A 216 13.72 6.74 -10.43
CA ALA A 216 13.30 7.92 -9.68
C ALA A 216 13.68 9.23 -10.39
N ARG A 217 14.83 9.26 -11.08
CA ARG A 217 15.24 10.40 -11.91
C ARG A 217 14.36 10.51 -13.15
N CYS A 218 14.20 9.43 -13.91
CA CYS A 218 13.42 9.36 -15.14
C CYS A 218 11.93 9.65 -14.90
N SER A 219 11.37 9.23 -13.77
CA SER A 219 10.00 9.56 -13.41
C SER A 219 9.80 11.05 -13.12
N LYS A 220 10.81 11.77 -12.59
CA LYS A 220 10.72 13.23 -12.37
C LYS A 220 10.89 14.04 -13.66
N MET A 221 11.57 13.49 -14.66
CA MET A 221 11.79 14.12 -15.96
C MET A 221 10.51 14.03 -16.80
N ASP A 222 9.62 15.00 -16.65
CA ASP A 222 8.45 15.15 -17.52
C ASP A 222 8.85 15.85 -18.83
N ILE A 223 9.64 15.16 -19.66
CA ILE A 223 9.88 15.60 -21.03
C ILE A 223 8.61 15.27 -21.82
N ARG A 224 7.89 16.30 -22.29
CA ARG A 224 6.74 16.13 -23.18
C ARG A 224 7.18 15.39 -24.44
N ALA A 225 6.54 14.26 -24.73
CA ALA A 225 6.78 13.54 -25.98
C ALA A 225 6.40 14.44 -27.15
N ALA A 226 7.33 14.62 -28.11
CA ALA A 226 7.13 15.53 -29.24
C ALA A 226 5.96 15.12 -30.16
N ARG A 227 5.45 13.87 -30.09
CA ARG A 227 4.36 13.35 -30.94
C ARG A 227 3.60 12.17 -30.33
N GLY A 228 2.85 12.35 -29.24
CA GLY A 228 1.91 11.33 -28.75
C GLY A 228 2.48 9.94 -28.41
N GLY A 229 3.81 9.80 -28.35
CA GLY A 229 4.49 8.58 -27.92
C GLY A 229 4.54 8.45 -26.41
N GLN A 230 4.84 7.25 -25.92
CA GLN A 230 5.08 7.04 -24.49
C GLN A 230 6.27 7.89 -24.04
N THR A 231 6.11 8.63 -22.95
CA THR A 231 7.19 9.39 -22.34
C THR A 231 8.13 8.43 -21.59
N LEU A 232 9.40 8.83 -21.46
CA LEU A 232 10.35 8.14 -20.60
C LEU A 232 9.80 7.97 -19.17
N SER A 233 9.09 8.99 -18.67
CA SER A 233 8.43 8.95 -17.36
C SER A 233 7.31 7.91 -17.28
N ALA A 234 6.49 7.75 -18.33
CA ALA A 234 5.42 6.75 -18.38
C ALA A 234 5.99 5.31 -18.35
N ILE A 235 7.09 5.07 -19.06
CA ILE A 235 7.76 3.76 -19.04
C ILE A 235 8.39 3.51 -17.67
N ALA A 236 9.10 4.49 -17.10
CA ALA A 236 9.68 4.35 -15.77
C ALA A 236 8.61 4.04 -14.70
N ILE A 237 7.45 4.68 -14.78
CA ILE A 237 6.30 4.39 -13.91
C ILE A 237 5.77 2.97 -14.16
N THR A 238 5.61 2.57 -15.42
CA THR A 238 5.14 1.22 -15.77
C THR A 238 6.10 0.14 -15.23
N CYS A 239 7.42 0.36 -15.34
CA CYS A 239 8.44 -0.50 -14.75
C CYS A 239 8.37 -0.53 -13.22
N ALA A 240 8.13 0.61 -12.56
CA ALA A 240 7.96 0.66 -11.11
C ALA A 240 6.69 -0.08 -10.65
N CYS A 241 5.54 0.14 -11.31
CA CYS A 241 4.28 -0.53 -11.02
C CYS A 241 4.41 -2.04 -11.12
N THR A 242 4.99 -2.52 -12.21
CA THR A 242 5.16 -3.95 -12.47
C THR A 242 6.11 -4.61 -11.47
N LEU A 243 7.21 -3.95 -11.08
CA LEU A 243 8.13 -4.45 -10.05
C LEU A 243 7.45 -4.56 -8.67
N VAL A 244 6.64 -3.57 -8.29
CA VAL A 244 5.87 -3.59 -7.05
C VAL A 244 4.86 -4.74 -7.03
N THR A 245 4.19 -5.01 -8.15
CA THR A 245 3.23 -6.13 -8.24
C THR A 245 3.91 -7.50 -8.28
N SER A 246 5.04 -7.65 -8.98
CA SER A 246 5.69 -8.96 -9.10
C SER A 246 6.59 -9.34 -7.93
N VAL A 247 7.26 -8.35 -7.32
CA VAL A 247 8.29 -8.59 -6.30
C VAL A 247 8.15 -7.60 -5.12
N PRO A 248 7.05 -7.65 -4.36
CA PRO A 248 6.83 -6.75 -3.22
C PRO A 248 7.73 -7.05 -2.01
N HIS A 249 8.27 -8.26 -1.91
CA HIS A 249 9.05 -8.74 -0.78
C HIS A 249 10.52 -8.30 -0.81
N PHE A 250 11.04 -7.86 -1.95
CA PHE A 250 12.47 -7.58 -2.12
C PHE A 250 12.93 -6.24 -1.51
N ASN A 251 14.24 -6.05 -1.41
CA ASN A 251 14.88 -4.86 -0.85
C ASN A 251 14.49 -3.57 -1.60
N PHE A 252 14.59 -2.41 -0.94
CA PHE A 252 14.28 -1.07 -1.50
C PHE A 252 12.84 -0.85 -2.00
N ARG A 253 11.87 -1.63 -1.53
CA ARG A 253 10.44 -1.39 -1.80
C ARG A 253 9.99 0.04 -1.44
N SER A 254 10.56 0.62 -0.39
CA SER A 254 10.20 1.96 0.09
C SER A 254 10.52 3.05 -0.93
N ASP A 255 11.56 2.87 -1.74
CA ASP A 255 11.93 3.80 -2.79
C ASP A 255 11.00 3.67 -4.00
N LEU A 256 10.62 2.44 -4.38
CA LEU A 256 9.61 2.19 -5.41
C LEU A 256 8.25 2.81 -5.04
N LEU A 257 7.78 2.56 -3.81
CA LEU A 257 6.54 3.13 -3.30
C LEU A 257 6.59 4.67 -3.30
N ARG A 258 7.73 5.27 -2.95
CA ARG A 258 7.91 6.72 -3.00
C ARG A 258 7.78 7.30 -4.41
N ILE A 259 8.27 6.59 -5.43
CA ILE A 259 8.10 6.99 -6.84
C ILE A 259 6.61 7.01 -7.21
N LEU A 260 5.88 5.93 -6.90
CA LEU A 260 4.45 5.81 -7.21
C LEU A 260 3.61 6.86 -6.46
N VAL A 261 3.81 6.98 -5.15
CA VAL A 261 3.11 7.97 -4.31
C VAL A 261 3.43 9.41 -4.73
N GLY A 262 4.66 9.67 -5.18
CA GLY A 262 5.05 10.97 -5.72
C GLY A 262 4.23 11.37 -6.95
N LYS A 263 3.89 10.41 -7.82
CA LYS A 263 3.04 10.66 -9.00
C LYS A 263 1.56 10.80 -8.68
N LEU A 264 1.08 10.14 -7.62
CA LEU A 264 -0.28 10.28 -7.10
C LEU A 264 -0.54 11.60 -6.37
N SER A 265 0.50 12.41 -6.12
CA SER A 265 0.37 13.71 -5.44
C SER A 265 -0.22 14.84 -6.30
N ARG A 266 -0.69 14.54 -7.53
CA ARG A 266 -1.30 15.51 -8.44
C ARG A 266 -2.83 15.53 -8.27
N ARG A 267 -3.43 16.73 -8.37
CA ARG A 267 -4.89 16.92 -8.28
C ARG A 267 -5.66 16.16 -9.36
N LYS A 268 -5.15 16.13 -10.60
CA LYS A 268 -5.72 15.33 -11.70
C LYS A 268 -4.85 14.10 -11.96
N ILE A 269 -5.48 12.93 -12.00
CA ILE A 269 -4.82 11.65 -12.25
C ILE A 269 -4.68 11.43 -13.76
N ASN A 270 -3.44 11.41 -14.25
CA ASN A 270 -3.11 11.04 -15.63
C ASN A 270 -3.32 9.53 -15.85
N ALA A 271 -3.31 9.07 -17.11
CA ALA A 271 -3.35 7.64 -17.45
C ALA A 271 -2.29 6.80 -16.70
N ASP A 272 -1.08 7.36 -16.50
CA ASP A 272 -0.02 6.71 -15.72
C ASP A 272 -0.37 6.62 -14.22
N GLY A 273 -1.07 7.61 -13.68
CA GLY A 273 -1.54 7.58 -12.31
C GLY A 273 -2.63 6.53 -12.08
N VAL A 274 -3.47 6.25 -13.09
CA VAL A 274 -4.44 5.14 -13.02
C VAL A 274 -3.72 3.79 -12.92
N LYS A 275 -2.66 3.58 -13.70
CA LYS A 275 -1.82 2.37 -13.59
C LYS A 275 -1.16 2.26 -12.21
N CYS A 276 -0.71 3.37 -11.62
CA CYS A 276 -0.19 3.38 -10.25
C CYS A 276 -1.26 2.95 -9.24
N LEU A 277 -2.49 3.48 -9.37
CA LEU A 277 -3.60 3.11 -8.48
C LEU A 277 -3.93 1.62 -8.59
N GLU A 278 -4.00 1.08 -9.80
CA GLU A 278 -4.26 -0.35 -10.03
C GLU A 278 -3.15 -1.22 -9.43
N ALA A 279 -1.89 -0.83 -9.58
CA ALA A 279 -0.76 -1.56 -9.02
C ALA A 279 -0.70 -1.50 -7.48
N LEU A 280 -1.11 -0.39 -6.87
CA LEU A 280 -1.26 -0.29 -5.41
C LEU A 280 -2.49 -1.07 -4.93
N ASP A 281 -3.60 -1.06 -5.67
CA ASP A 281 -4.79 -1.84 -5.32
C ASP A 281 -4.52 -3.35 -5.35
N THR A 282 -3.77 -3.85 -6.35
CA THR A 282 -3.34 -5.25 -6.38
C THR A 282 -2.38 -5.57 -5.24
N LEU A 283 -1.41 -4.69 -4.97
CA LEU A 283 -0.48 -4.86 -3.84
C LEU A 283 -1.21 -4.99 -2.49
N LEU A 284 -2.19 -4.13 -2.22
CA LEU A 284 -2.92 -4.13 -0.94
C LEU A 284 -3.86 -5.33 -0.77
N ARG A 285 -4.31 -5.95 -1.88
CA ARG A 285 -5.13 -7.16 -1.86
C ARG A 285 -4.32 -8.44 -1.69
N ASP A 286 -3.16 -8.50 -2.35
CA ASP A 286 -2.31 -9.68 -2.39
C ASP A 286 -1.37 -9.78 -1.15
N ASP A 287 -1.25 -8.71 -0.36
CA ASP A 287 -0.35 -8.67 0.80
C ASP A 287 -0.82 -9.58 1.96
N GLU A 288 0.00 -10.59 2.27
CA GLU A 288 -0.18 -11.48 3.43
C GLU A 288 0.74 -11.13 4.61
N GLU A 289 1.84 -10.38 4.39
CA GLU A 289 2.84 -10.01 5.41
C GLU A 289 2.47 -8.71 6.13
N GLY A 290 1.62 -7.87 5.52
CA GLY A 290 1.16 -6.59 6.05
C GLY A 290 2.22 -5.48 6.08
N ARG A 291 3.50 -5.81 5.87
CA ARG A 291 4.59 -4.82 5.84
C ARG A 291 4.53 -3.93 4.59
N PRO A 292 4.34 -4.46 3.35
CA PRO A 292 4.08 -3.62 2.18
C PRO A 292 2.89 -2.68 2.35
N SER A 293 1.79 -3.16 2.94
CA SER A 293 0.59 -2.36 3.22
C SER A 293 0.87 -1.21 4.20
N GLN A 294 1.55 -1.49 5.32
CA GLN A 294 1.87 -0.49 6.33
C GLN A 294 2.79 0.64 5.78
N GLU A 295 3.81 0.28 4.99
CA GLU A 295 4.68 1.27 4.35
C GLU A 295 3.92 2.11 3.31
N THR A 296 3.08 1.47 2.48
CA THR A 296 2.26 2.15 1.48
C THR A 296 1.33 3.18 2.14
N VAL A 297 0.61 2.77 3.19
CA VAL A 297 -0.28 3.66 3.95
C VAL A 297 0.50 4.78 4.63
N SER A 298 1.68 4.50 5.19
CA SER A 298 2.55 5.52 5.80
C SER A 298 2.99 6.59 4.79
N PHE A 299 3.39 6.18 3.58
CA PHE A 299 3.77 7.11 2.52
C PHE A 299 2.57 7.90 1.99
N LEU A 300 1.42 7.24 1.77
CA LEU A 300 0.18 7.92 1.37
C LEU A 300 -0.26 8.95 2.41
N ALA A 301 -0.26 8.60 3.69
CA ALA A 301 -0.63 9.50 4.78
C ALA A 301 0.32 10.72 4.88
N LYS A 302 1.63 10.51 4.72
CA LYS A 302 2.62 11.61 4.69
C LYS A 302 2.41 12.51 3.48
N MET A 303 2.16 11.93 2.31
CA MET A 303 1.90 12.67 1.07
C MET A 303 0.65 13.52 1.18
N MET A 304 -0.47 12.94 1.66
CA MET A 304 -1.72 13.66 1.86
C MET A 304 -1.56 14.83 2.84
N ARG A 305 -0.82 14.64 3.95
CA ARG A 305 -0.51 15.72 4.90
C ARG A 305 0.35 16.82 4.29
N ALA A 306 1.34 16.47 3.48
CA ALA A 306 2.22 17.44 2.82
C ALA A 306 1.52 18.25 1.72
N ARG A 307 0.38 17.76 1.22
CA ARG A 307 -0.47 18.41 0.21
C ARG A 307 -1.74 19.01 0.79
N GLU A 308 -1.84 19.11 2.11
CA GLU A 308 -3.03 19.63 2.79
C GLU A 308 -4.35 18.97 2.32
N PHE A 309 -4.26 17.70 1.90
CA PHE A 309 -5.39 16.88 1.43
C PHE A 309 -6.04 17.32 0.11
N TYR A 310 -5.37 18.13 -0.71
CA TYR A 310 -5.74 18.36 -2.11
C TYR A 310 -5.36 17.16 -3.01
N VAL A 311 -6.07 16.05 -2.83
CA VAL A 311 -5.83 14.77 -3.52
C VAL A 311 -7.13 14.27 -4.16
N ASP A 312 -7.04 13.49 -5.23
CA ASP A 312 -8.21 12.84 -5.84
C ASP A 312 -8.80 11.75 -4.91
N GLU A 313 -10.13 11.60 -4.93
CA GLU A 313 -10.90 10.66 -4.10
C GLU A 313 -10.41 9.21 -4.27
N ARG A 314 -9.99 8.86 -5.50
CA ARG A 314 -9.48 7.53 -5.85
C ARG A 314 -8.29 7.09 -5.01
N VAL A 315 -7.45 8.02 -4.55
CA VAL A 315 -6.29 7.70 -3.71
C VAL A 315 -6.72 7.28 -2.32
N ILE A 316 -7.79 7.88 -1.77
CA ILE A 316 -8.36 7.50 -0.47
C ILE A 316 -9.06 6.15 -0.58
N ASN A 317 -9.71 5.87 -1.71
CA ASN A 317 -10.36 4.58 -1.95
C ASN A 317 -9.38 3.40 -1.92
N LEU A 318 -8.06 3.61 -2.08
CA LEU A 318 -7.06 2.57 -1.85
C LEU A 318 -7.08 2.05 -0.40
N PHE A 319 -7.41 2.89 0.59
CA PHE A 319 -7.53 2.43 1.96
C PHE A 319 -8.67 1.43 2.16
N LEU A 320 -9.66 1.40 1.27
CA LEU A 320 -10.75 0.43 1.33
C LEU A 320 -10.35 -0.96 0.82
N SER A 321 -9.29 -1.08 0.03
CA SER A 321 -8.80 -2.38 -0.45
C SER A 321 -7.82 -3.06 0.50
N LEU A 322 -7.52 -2.43 1.65
CA LEU A 322 -6.75 -3.03 2.72
C LEU A 322 -7.42 -4.32 3.20
N ARG A 323 -6.71 -5.44 3.06
CA ARG A 323 -7.06 -6.74 3.61
C ARG A 323 -6.71 -6.76 5.10
N LEU A 324 -7.72 -6.89 5.95
CA LEU A 324 -7.55 -6.92 7.41
C LEU A 324 -7.83 -8.32 7.96
N LEU A 325 -7.20 -8.67 9.10
CA LEU A 325 -7.34 -9.99 9.74
C LEU A 325 -8.79 -10.40 10.00
N SER A 326 -9.71 -9.44 10.15
CA SER A 326 -11.14 -9.72 10.33
C SER A 326 -11.78 -10.47 9.15
N GLU A 327 -11.18 -10.42 7.96
CA GLU A 327 -11.63 -11.20 6.78
C GLU A 327 -11.28 -12.69 6.90
N PHE A 328 -10.31 -13.07 7.75
CA PHE A 328 -9.92 -14.46 8.01
C PHE A 328 -10.68 -15.10 9.17
N SER A 329 -11.36 -14.31 10.01
CA SER A 329 -12.22 -14.82 11.10
C SER A 329 -13.46 -15.56 10.58
N GLY A 330 -13.72 -15.53 9.27
CA GLY A 330 -14.79 -16.28 8.63
C GLY A 330 -14.52 -17.78 8.67
N LYS A 331 -15.00 -18.46 9.71
CA LYS A 331 -15.28 -19.90 9.75
C LYS A 331 -14.14 -20.79 9.22
N ALA A 332 -12.97 -20.70 9.84
CA ALA A 332 -12.12 -21.88 9.91
C ALA A 332 -12.76 -22.85 10.91
N SER A 333 -13.84 -23.54 10.49
CA SER A 333 -14.23 -24.76 11.17
C SER A 333 -13.01 -25.68 11.12
N GLN A 334 -12.42 -25.98 12.27
CA GLN A 334 -11.35 -26.99 12.40
C GLN A 334 -11.85 -28.41 12.06
N ASP A 335 -13.03 -28.53 11.48
CA ASP A 335 -13.73 -29.75 11.20
C ASP A 335 -13.72 -29.97 9.68
N ASN A 336 -13.05 -31.03 9.27
CA ASN A 336 -12.78 -31.47 7.90
C ASN A 336 -11.68 -30.71 7.15
N VAL A 337 -10.42 -31.05 7.50
CA VAL A 337 -9.40 -31.23 6.46
C VAL A 337 -9.88 -32.39 5.60
N GLU A 338 -10.60 -32.11 4.52
CA GLU A 338 -10.87 -33.11 3.49
C GLU A 338 -9.52 -33.70 3.06
N GLY A 339 -9.32 -34.95 3.45
CA GLY A 339 -8.07 -35.67 3.25
C GLY A 339 -7.78 -35.78 1.76
N MET A 340 -6.99 -34.84 1.26
CA MET A 340 -6.41 -34.92 -0.06
C MET A 340 -5.59 -36.22 -0.10
N THR A 341 -6.16 -37.23 -0.74
CA THR A 341 -5.60 -38.57 -0.81
C THR A 341 -4.28 -38.47 -1.55
N GLN A 342 -3.18 -38.44 -0.80
CA GLN A 342 -1.85 -38.40 -1.37
C GLN A 342 -1.62 -39.68 -2.16
N VAL A 343 -1.77 -39.58 -3.48
CA VAL A 343 -1.35 -40.60 -4.43
C VAL A 343 0.12 -40.89 -4.11
N LYS A 344 0.40 -42.12 -3.66
CA LYS A 344 1.76 -42.56 -3.30
C LYS A 344 2.65 -42.51 -4.55
N LYS A 345 3.36 -41.39 -4.76
CA LYS A 345 4.41 -41.28 -5.78
C LYS A 345 5.48 -42.36 -5.52
N LYS A 346 6.04 -42.94 -6.61
CA LYS A 346 7.13 -43.93 -6.56
C LYS A 346 8.24 -43.41 -5.64
N ARG A 347 8.56 -44.17 -4.58
CA ARG A 347 9.62 -43.81 -3.64
C ARG A 347 10.95 -44.29 -4.23
N GLU A 348 11.82 -43.35 -4.58
CA GLU A 348 13.21 -43.64 -4.93
C GLU A 348 13.92 -44.35 -3.77
N PHE A 349 14.78 -45.31 -4.09
CA PHE A 349 15.57 -46.01 -3.09
C PHE A 349 16.60 -45.04 -2.50
N ARG A 350 16.45 -44.76 -1.20
CA ARG A 350 17.38 -43.94 -0.41
C ARG A 350 18.09 -44.77 0.65
N THR A 351 19.33 -44.40 0.95
CA THR A 351 20.15 -45.02 1.99
C THR A 351 19.57 -44.80 3.39
N LYS A 352 19.96 -45.63 4.39
CA LYS A 352 19.48 -45.47 5.78
C LYS A 352 19.86 -44.11 6.39
N ARG A 353 21.02 -43.54 6.02
CA ARG A 353 21.52 -42.23 6.49
C ARG A 353 20.68 -41.07 5.93
N GLU A 354 20.42 -41.06 4.63
CA GLU A 354 19.55 -40.06 3.98
C GLU A 354 18.11 -40.09 4.53
N ARG A 355 17.59 -41.27 4.88
CA ARG A 355 16.25 -41.39 5.49
C ARG A 355 16.19 -40.75 6.87
N LYS A 356 17.24 -40.89 7.69
CA LYS A 356 17.33 -40.23 9.00
C LYS A 356 17.45 -38.72 8.82
N ALA A 357 18.39 -38.26 7.98
CA ALA A 357 18.58 -36.84 7.69
C ALA A 357 17.29 -36.18 7.15
N LYS A 358 16.59 -36.82 6.21
CA LYS A 358 15.32 -36.28 5.68
C LYS A 358 14.19 -36.29 6.71
N LYS A 359 14.22 -37.22 7.68
CA LYS A 359 13.25 -37.23 8.79
C LYS A 359 13.52 -36.08 9.77
N GLU A 360 14.79 -35.83 10.07
CA GLU A 360 15.24 -34.71 10.89
C GLU A 360 14.94 -33.37 10.20
N LEU A 361 15.27 -33.22 8.92
CA LEU A 361 14.92 -32.05 8.12
C LEU A 361 13.41 -31.81 8.10
N LYS A 362 12.58 -32.84 7.99
CA LYS A 362 11.12 -32.72 8.05
C LYS A 362 10.58 -32.38 9.44
N ALA A 363 11.27 -32.80 10.50
CA ALA A 363 10.90 -32.39 11.86
C ALA A 363 11.24 -30.91 12.04
N LEU A 364 12.45 -30.52 11.64
CA LEU A 364 12.89 -29.13 11.69
C LEU A 364 12.00 -28.21 10.83
N ASP A 365 11.61 -28.62 9.62
CA ASP A 365 10.68 -27.87 8.76
C ASP A 365 9.28 -27.69 9.38
N ARG A 366 8.81 -28.68 10.14
CA ARG A 366 7.57 -28.56 10.93
C ARG A 366 7.71 -27.62 12.10
N ASP A 367 8.81 -27.71 12.82
CA ASP A 367 9.07 -26.84 13.97
C ASP A 367 9.27 -25.38 13.49
N MET A 368 9.97 -25.17 12.37
CA MET A 368 10.12 -23.87 11.70
C MET A 368 8.77 -23.32 11.24
N SER A 369 7.95 -24.10 10.53
CA SER A 369 6.62 -23.63 10.09
C SER A 369 5.67 -23.31 11.25
N GLN A 370 5.75 -24.03 12.38
CA GLN A 370 4.97 -23.69 13.58
C GLN A 370 5.46 -22.38 14.21
N ALA A 371 6.77 -22.19 14.31
CA ALA A 371 7.36 -20.96 14.82
C ALA A 371 7.01 -19.76 13.92
N ASP A 372 7.16 -19.91 12.61
CA ASP A 372 6.86 -18.88 11.61
C ASP A 372 5.38 -18.49 11.63
N ALA A 373 4.47 -19.45 11.81
CA ALA A 373 3.03 -19.18 11.90
C ALA A 373 2.65 -18.33 13.12
N VAL A 374 3.24 -18.61 14.29
CA VAL A 374 2.98 -17.86 15.52
C VAL A 374 3.55 -16.45 15.41
N VAL A 375 4.81 -16.31 15.00
CA VAL A 375 5.47 -15.00 14.86
C VAL A 375 4.76 -14.14 13.82
N SER A 376 4.33 -14.73 12.71
CA SER A 376 3.59 -14.02 11.66
C SER A 376 2.28 -13.43 12.19
N HIS A 377 1.50 -14.19 12.97
CA HIS A 377 0.24 -13.68 13.51
C HIS A 377 0.43 -12.47 14.43
N ASP A 378 1.39 -12.54 15.35
CA ASP A 378 1.67 -11.45 16.30
C ASP A 378 2.23 -10.20 15.59
N GLU A 379 3.14 -10.40 14.63
CA GLU A 379 3.66 -9.30 13.82
C GLU A 379 2.57 -8.66 12.96
N LEU A 380 1.70 -9.47 12.34
CA LEU A 380 0.59 -8.98 11.54
C LEU A 380 -0.38 -8.13 12.36
N GLU A 381 -0.76 -8.60 13.55
CA GLU A 381 -1.64 -7.83 14.44
C GLU A 381 -1.00 -6.49 14.83
N ARG A 382 0.29 -6.49 15.17
CA ARG A 382 1.04 -5.27 15.49
C ARG A 382 1.04 -4.30 14.31
N MET A 383 1.38 -4.78 13.12
CA MET A 383 1.47 -3.98 11.89
C MET A 383 0.11 -3.46 11.43
N GLN A 384 -0.95 -4.25 11.55
CA GLN A 384 -2.31 -3.82 11.25
C GLN A 384 -2.79 -2.77 12.24
N SER A 385 -2.49 -2.90 13.53
CA SER A 385 -2.84 -1.88 14.52
C SER A 385 -2.17 -0.53 14.22
N GLU A 386 -0.92 -0.53 13.78
CA GLU A 386 -0.19 0.68 13.35
C GLU A 386 -0.78 1.25 12.05
N THR A 387 -1.12 0.38 11.09
CA THR A 387 -1.74 0.77 9.82
C THR A 387 -3.10 1.43 10.06
N LEU A 388 -3.96 0.82 10.89
CA LEU A 388 -5.27 1.36 11.25
C LEU A 388 -5.17 2.69 11.98
N LYS A 389 -4.20 2.85 12.90
CA LYS A 389 -3.92 4.14 13.54
C LYS A 389 -3.61 5.23 12.51
N LEU A 390 -2.82 4.92 11.48
CA LEU A 390 -2.51 5.86 10.40
C LEU A 390 -3.74 6.18 9.55
N VAL A 391 -4.53 5.17 9.15
CA VAL A 391 -5.77 5.34 8.37
C VAL A 391 -6.79 6.20 9.12
N PHE A 392 -7.08 5.89 10.38
CA PHE A 392 -8.02 6.68 11.17
C PHE A 392 -7.49 8.09 11.44
N ALA A 393 -6.19 8.26 11.69
CA ALA A 393 -5.60 9.59 11.82
C ALA A 393 -5.72 10.41 10.52
N THR A 394 -5.64 9.78 9.34
CA THR A 394 -5.92 10.47 8.07
C THR A 394 -7.40 10.82 7.92
N TYR A 395 -8.31 9.89 8.22
CA TYR A 395 -9.76 10.13 8.15
C TYR A 395 -10.23 11.24 9.09
N PHE A 396 -9.82 11.21 10.37
CA PHE A 396 -10.18 12.25 11.33
C PHE A 396 -9.61 13.61 10.97
N ARG A 397 -8.41 13.66 10.38
CA ARG A 397 -7.84 14.92 9.90
C ARG A 397 -8.62 15.48 8.71
N ILE A 398 -9.05 14.62 7.79
CA ILE A 398 -9.89 15.02 6.65
C ILE A 398 -11.27 15.50 7.14
N LEU A 399 -11.89 14.79 8.09
CA LEU A 399 -13.14 15.23 8.74
C LEU A 399 -12.99 16.59 9.44
N LYS A 400 -11.86 16.82 10.12
CA LYS A 400 -11.57 18.11 10.77
C LYS A 400 -11.38 19.26 9.77
N LEU A 401 -10.76 18.98 8.63
CA LEU A 401 -10.56 19.96 7.55
C LEU A 401 -11.80 20.16 6.67
N ARG A 402 -12.77 19.24 6.74
CA ARG A 402 -14.06 19.30 6.04
C ARG A 402 -13.94 19.44 4.51
N MET A 403 -13.01 18.69 3.92
CA MET A 403 -12.79 18.69 2.47
C MET A 403 -13.93 17.98 1.71
N PRO A 404 -14.79 18.69 0.95
CA PRO A 404 -16.03 18.12 0.42
C PRO A 404 -15.82 16.96 -0.55
N HIS A 405 -14.83 17.08 -1.45
CA HIS A 405 -14.56 16.07 -2.47
C HIS A 405 -14.01 14.73 -1.91
N LEU A 406 -13.65 14.68 -0.63
CA LEU A 406 -13.14 13.47 0.04
C LEU A 406 -14.11 12.90 1.08
N MET A 407 -15.15 13.64 1.46
CA MET A 407 -16.06 13.23 2.54
C MET A 407 -16.72 11.89 2.24
N GLY A 408 -17.15 11.66 1.00
CA GLY A 408 -17.76 10.41 0.58
C GLY A 408 -16.90 9.18 0.89
N ALA A 409 -15.69 9.15 0.31
CA ALA A 409 -14.74 8.07 0.53
C ALA A 409 -14.35 7.87 2.00
N VAL A 410 -14.17 8.96 2.76
CA VAL A 410 -13.78 8.88 4.19
C VAL A 410 -14.90 8.29 5.04
N LEU A 411 -16.14 8.74 4.84
CA LEU A 411 -17.31 8.24 5.56
C LEU A 411 -17.54 6.76 5.24
N GLU A 412 -17.39 6.34 3.99
CA GLU A 412 -17.48 4.92 3.64
C GLU A 412 -16.38 4.08 4.30
N GLY A 413 -15.14 4.59 4.34
CA GLY A 413 -14.04 3.94 5.04
C GLY A 413 -14.28 3.77 6.53
N LEU A 414 -14.84 4.79 7.18
CA LEU A 414 -15.23 4.72 8.59
C LEU A 414 -16.36 3.73 8.83
N ALA A 415 -17.35 3.63 7.92
CA ALA A 415 -18.38 2.60 8.01
C ALA A 415 -17.81 1.19 7.86
N LYS A 416 -16.91 0.97 6.89
CA LYS A 416 -16.30 -0.35 6.62
C LYS A 416 -15.43 -0.84 7.78
N TYR A 417 -14.66 0.06 8.40
CA TYR A 417 -13.74 -0.27 9.49
C TYR A 417 -14.29 0.03 10.88
N SER A 418 -15.60 0.28 10.98
CA SER A 418 -16.29 0.66 12.22
C SER A 418 -16.07 -0.32 13.38
N HIS A 419 -16.05 -1.63 13.10
CA HIS A 419 -15.87 -2.69 14.09
C HIS A 419 -14.45 -2.74 14.68
N LEU A 420 -13.47 -2.07 14.07
CA LEU A 420 -12.07 -2.07 14.46
C LEU A 420 -11.65 -0.79 15.20
N ILE A 421 -12.55 0.19 15.31
CA ILE A 421 -12.27 1.46 16.00
C ILE A 421 -12.37 1.23 17.51
N ASN A 422 -11.46 1.84 18.28
CA ASN A 422 -11.54 1.83 19.74
C ASN A 422 -12.76 2.63 20.24
N GLN A 423 -13.46 2.10 21.24
CA GLN A 423 -14.72 2.63 21.78
C GLN A 423 -14.61 4.08 22.28
N ASP A 424 -13.45 4.46 22.80
CA ASP A 424 -13.22 5.80 23.34
C ASP A 424 -13.36 6.92 22.31
N PHE A 425 -13.12 6.65 21.02
CA PHE A 425 -13.19 7.65 19.95
C PHE A 425 -14.61 7.87 19.39
N PHE A 426 -15.59 7.05 19.76
CA PHE A 426 -16.93 7.11 19.16
C PHE A 426 -17.70 8.35 19.57
N GLY A 427 -17.53 8.84 20.81
CA GLY A 427 -18.15 10.08 21.26
C GLY A 427 -17.71 11.26 20.39
N ASP A 428 -16.39 11.42 20.24
CA ASP A 428 -15.77 12.46 19.40
C ASP A 428 -16.18 12.33 17.93
N LEU A 429 -16.26 11.10 17.42
CA LEU A 429 -16.66 10.84 16.04
C LEU A 429 -18.12 11.18 15.79
N LEU A 430 -19.04 10.80 16.69
CA LEU A 430 -20.45 11.16 16.56
C LEU A 430 -20.65 12.67 16.66
N GLU A 431 -19.93 13.37 17.54
CA GLU A 431 -20.02 14.83 17.61
C GLU A 431 -19.47 15.49 16.33
N ALA A 432 -18.35 15.00 15.77
CA ALA A 432 -17.84 15.49 14.50
C ALA A 432 -18.84 15.27 13.34
N LEU A 433 -19.56 14.14 13.32
CA LEU A 433 -20.62 13.89 12.34
C LEU A 433 -21.83 14.80 12.54
N LYS A 434 -22.22 15.11 13.79
CA LYS A 434 -23.29 16.08 14.08
C LYS A 434 -22.88 17.48 13.63
N ASP A 435 -21.66 17.89 13.92
CA ASP A 435 -21.13 19.17 13.49
C ASP A 435 -21.09 19.28 11.97
N LEU A 436 -20.70 18.22 11.26
CA LEU A 436 -20.72 18.23 9.79
C LEU A 436 -22.14 18.45 9.24
N ILE A 437 -23.15 17.80 9.84
CA ILE A 437 -24.55 17.99 9.47
C ILE A 437 -25.02 19.43 9.78
N ARG A 438 -24.68 19.97 10.96
CA ARG A 438 -25.04 21.35 11.33
C ARG A 438 -24.50 22.36 10.32
N HIS A 439 -23.22 22.23 9.95
CA HIS A 439 -22.63 23.13 8.95
C HIS A 439 -23.25 22.92 7.56
N SER A 440 -23.60 21.69 7.18
CA SER A 440 -24.31 21.48 5.91
C SER A 440 -25.71 22.08 5.89
N ASP A 441 -26.38 22.14 7.06
CA ASP A 441 -27.68 22.79 7.19
C ASP A 441 -27.51 24.32 7.20
N ASP A 442 -26.47 24.86 7.84
CA ASP A 442 -26.15 26.30 7.84
C ASP A 442 -25.80 26.78 6.42
N ASP A 443 -24.92 26.06 5.71
CA ASP A 443 -24.57 26.31 4.29
C ASP A 443 -25.81 26.28 3.37
N ALA A 444 -26.86 25.52 3.73
CA ALA A 444 -28.10 25.43 2.96
C ALA A 444 -29.13 26.52 3.30
N ASN A 445 -29.01 27.14 4.49
CA ASN A 445 -29.91 28.18 4.98
C ASN A 445 -29.35 29.60 4.78
N GLU A 446 -28.05 29.74 4.52
CA GLU A 446 -27.47 31.00 4.05
C GLU A 446 -27.98 31.31 2.64
N ASP A 447 -28.97 32.21 2.57
CA ASP A 447 -29.47 32.78 1.32
C ASP A 447 -28.29 33.39 0.53
N PRO A 448 -28.07 33.03 -0.75
CA PRO A 448 -27.07 33.68 -1.60
C PRO A 448 -27.43 35.14 -1.96
N ALA A 449 -28.42 35.74 -1.30
CA ALA A 449 -28.93 37.08 -1.55
C ALA A 449 -28.47 38.12 -0.51
N ALA A 450 -27.64 37.74 0.46
CA ALA A 450 -27.25 38.63 1.57
C ALA A 450 -25.82 39.22 1.48
N ASP A 451 -24.92 38.65 0.68
CA ASP A 451 -23.58 39.23 0.44
C ASP A 451 -23.47 39.72 -1.01
N GLY A 452 -24.06 40.88 -1.25
CA GLY A 452 -23.77 41.71 -2.41
C GLY A 452 -22.60 42.65 -2.10
N GLU A 453 -21.41 42.09 -1.86
CA GLU A 453 -20.16 42.85 -1.99
C GLU A 453 -19.28 42.15 -3.02
N GLU A 454 -18.93 42.95 -4.03
CA GLU A 454 -18.20 42.61 -5.25
C GLU A 454 -16.84 41.98 -4.92
N GLU A 455 -16.68 40.67 -5.11
CA GLU A 455 -15.36 40.07 -5.35
C GLU A 455 -15.26 39.71 -6.84
N GLU A 456 -14.28 40.34 -7.47
CA GLU A 456 -14.02 40.35 -8.90
C GLU A 456 -13.82 38.93 -9.46
N GLU A 457 -14.42 38.68 -10.63
CA GLU A 457 -14.31 37.46 -11.42
C GLU A 457 -12.83 37.12 -11.73
N GLU A 458 -12.24 36.14 -11.03
CA GLU A 458 -11.10 35.39 -11.55
C GLU A 458 -11.62 34.13 -12.28
N GLU A 459 -11.42 34.11 -13.61
CA GLU A 459 -11.92 33.14 -14.61
C GLU A 459 -11.36 31.69 -14.48
N ASP A 460 -11.34 31.09 -13.29
CA ASP A 460 -10.88 29.69 -13.06
C ASP A 460 -11.89 28.83 -12.25
N GLU A 461 -13.19 29.11 -12.34
CA GLU A 461 -14.24 28.50 -11.48
C GLU A 461 -15.01 27.28 -12.05
N ASP A 462 -14.56 26.66 -13.16
CA ASP A 462 -15.32 25.57 -13.80
C ASP A 462 -15.16 24.15 -13.18
N ASP A 463 -14.40 23.99 -12.08
CA ASP A 463 -13.93 22.66 -11.63
C ASP A 463 -14.16 22.34 -10.13
N VAL A 464 -15.04 23.06 -9.43
CA VAL A 464 -15.46 22.68 -8.06
C VAL A 464 -16.73 21.82 -8.13
N PRO A 465 -16.69 20.53 -7.77
CA PRO A 465 -17.90 19.72 -7.71
C PRO A 465 -18.89 20.37 -6.73
N THR A 466 -20.04 20.81 -7.22
CA THR A 466 -21.13 21.32 -6.38
C THR A 466 -21.41 20.32 -5.26
N ARG A 467 -21.24 20.74 -4.00
CA ARG A 467 -21.39 19.89 -2.82
C ARG A 467 -22.82 19.35 -2.77
N ASN A 468 -22.97 18.03 -2.84
CA ASN A 468 -24.25 17.40 -2.55
C ASN A 468 -24.42 17.28 -1.03
N LEU A 469 -24.76 18.41 -0.38
CA LEU A 469 -24.94 18.52 1.08
C LEU A 469 -25.89 17.45 1.64
N THR A 470 -26.97 17.16 0.90
CA THR A 470 -27.94 16.11 1.24
C THR A 470 -27.32 14.70 1.24
N ARG A 471 -26.42 14.43 0.29
CA ARG A 471 -25.69 13.16 0.22
C ARG A 471 -24.68 13.04 1.35
N GLU A 472 -23.97 14.12 1.67
CA GLU A 472 -23.05 14.18 2.81
C GLU A 472 -23.79 13.89 4.12
N ALA A 473 -24.92 14.57 4.37
CA ALA A 473 -25.74 14.34 5.55
C ALA A 473 -26.28 12.89 5.65
N LEU A 474 -26.76 12.33 4.54
CA LEU A 474 -27.18 10.91 4.52
C LEU A 474 -26.00 9.97 4.78
N LEU A 475 -24.82 10.23 4.24
CA LEU A 475 -23.61 9.45 4.55
C LEU A 475 -23.25 9.55 6.04
N CYS A 476 -23.34 10.74 6.64
CA CYS A 476 -23.13 10.93 8.08
C CYS A 476 -24.14 10.12 8.92
N THR A 477 -25.41 10.10 8.54
CA THR A 477 -26.40 9.28 9.25
C THR A 477 -26.11 7.78 9.10
N VAL A 478 -25.81 7.31 7.88
CA VAL A 478 -25.49 5.90 7.61
C VAL A 478 -24.25 5.46 8.38
N THR A 479 -23.20 6.29 8.39
CA THR A 479 -21.97 6.02 9.15
C THR A 479 -22.23 5.98 10.64
N ALA A 480 -23.00 6.91 11.21
CA ALA A 480 -23.37 6.90 12.62
C ALA A 480 -24.09 5.60 13.03
N PHE A 481 -25.05 5.12 12.23
CA PHE A 481 -25.73 3.85 12.50
C PHE A 481 -24.85 2.62 12.25
N ALA A 482 -23.97 2.66 11.25
CA ALA A 482 -23.02 1.60 10.99
C ALA A 482 -21.98 1.46 12.11
N LEU A 483 -21.50 2.59 12.65
CA LEU A 483 -20.57 2.64 13.79
C LEU A 483 -21.13 1.91 15.02
N LEU A 484 -22.42 2.03 15.27
CA LEU A 484 -23.08 1.32 16.38
C LEU A 484 -23.38 -0.14 16.07
N ALA A 485 -23.72 -0.44 14.81
CA ALA A 485 -24.02 -1.81 14.40
C ALA A 485 -22.76 -2.68 14.30
N GLY A 486 -21.60 -2.08 14.00
CA GLY A 486 -20.30 -2.75 13.90
C GLY A 486 -19.70 -3.16 15.26
N GLN A 487 -20.26 -2.68 16.36
CA GLN A 487 -19.86 -3.13 17.70
C GLN A 487 -20.80 -4.21 18.20
N ASP A 488 -20.27 -5.13 19.02
CA ASP A 488 -21.08 -5.98 19.91
C ASP A 488 -21.85 -5.09 20.89
N ALA A 489 -22.97 -4.56 20.40
CA ALA A 489 -23.79 -3.51 20.97
C ALA A 489 -24.42 -3.85 22.33
N HIS A 490 -24.11 -5.03 22.88
CA HIS A 490 -24.54 -5.48 24.19
C HIS A 490 -23.64 -4.97 25.33
N ASN A 491 -22.32 -4.80 25.09
CA ASN A 491 -21.39 -4.37 26.15
C ASN A 491 -21.13 -2.85 26.12
N SER A 492 -20.96 -2.24 24.94
CA SER A 492 -20.56 -0.82 24.84
C SER A 492 -21.71 0.19 25.01
N ARG A 493 -22.96 -0.22 24.77
CA ARG A 493 -24.12 0.70 24.78
C ARG A 493 -24.60 1.07 26.19
N ASN A 494 -24.32 0.23 27.18
CA ASN A 494 -24.58 0.55 28.59
C ASN A 494 -23.46 1.40 29.19
N ASP A 495 -22.24 1.31 28.65
CA ASP A 495 -21.08 2.07 29.14
C ASP A 495 -20.95 3.45 28.48
N LEU A 496 -21.38 3.59 27.22
CA LEU A 496 -21.39 4.85 26.47
C LEU A 496 -22.84 5.19 26.09
N HIS A 497 -23.45 6.17 26.79
CA HIS A 497 -24.74 6.76 26.45
C HIS A 497 -24.66 7.55 25.11
N LEU A 498 -24.44 6.84 23.99
CA LEU A 498 -24.34 7.42 22.65
C LEU A 498 -25.75 7.83 22.19
N ASP A 499 -25.96 9.14 22.04
CA ASP A 499 -27.25 9.69 21.61
C ASP A 499 -27.37 9.82 20.08
N LEU A 500 -28.39 9.18 19.51
CA LEU A 500 -28.75 9.18 18.09
C LEU A 500 -30.06 9.91 17.78
N SER A 501 -30.63 10.57 18.79
CA SER A 501 -31.84 11.37 18.63
C SER A 501 -31.67 12.43 17.55
N PHE A 502 -30.48 13.05 17.47
CA PHE A 502 -30.13 14.07 16.48
C PHE A 502 -30.25 13.53 15.05
N PHE A 503 -29.56 12.44 14.70
CA PHE A 503 -29.60 11.86 13.34
C PHE A 503 -31.00 11.40 12.95
N THR A 504 -31.76 10.85 13.92
CA THR A 504 -33.15 10.43 13.68
C THR A 504 -34.05 11.63 13.37
N THR A 505 -33.86 12.73 14.11
CA THR A 505 -34.66 13.95 13.94
C THR A 505 -34.28 14.68 12.67
N HIS A 506 -32.99 14.76 12.34
CA HIS A 506 -32.50 15.35 11.10
C HIS A 506 -33.03 14.60 9.87
N LEU A 507 -32.99 13.26 9.87
CA LEU A 507 -33.55 12.48 8.77
C LEU A 507 -35.07 12.71 8.63
N PHE A 508 -35.79 12.80 9.74
CA PHE A 508 -37.22 13.10 9.72
C PHE A 508 -37.51 14.47 9.09
N LYS A 509 -36.76 15.52 9.46
CA LYS A 509 -36.94 16.87 8.87
C LYS A 509 -36.60 16.89 7.38
N SER A 510 -35.48 16.28 6.99
CA SER A 510 -34.98 16.31 5.61
C SER A 510 -35.75 15.42 4.64
N LEU A 511 -36.49 14.40 5.12
CA LEU A 511 -37.14 13.40 4.25
C LEU A 511 -38.05 13.99 3.16
N LEU A 512 -38.83 15.02 3.49
CA LEU A 512 -39.74 15.64 2.51
C LEU A 512 -38.99 16.47 1.48
N SER A 513 -38.02 17.27 1.91
CA SER A 513 -37.13 18.01 0.98
C SER A 513 -36.34 17.07 0.07
N LEU A 514 -35.93 15.92 0.61
CA LEU A 514 -35.21 14.90 -0.14
C LEU A 514 -36.10 14.27 -1.22
N SER A 515 -37.39 14.10 -0.96
CA SER A 515 -38.34 13.52 -1.91
C SER A 515 -38.56 14.37 -3.17
N THR A 516 -38.30 15.68 -3.08
CA THR A 516 -38.41 16.62 -4.20
C THR A 516 -37.10 16.85 -4.95
N ASN A 517 -35.98 16.29 -4.47
CA ASN A 517 -34.69 16.49 -5.11
C ASN A 517 -34.58 15.67 -6.42
N PRO A 518 -34.17 16.29 -7.54
CA PRO A 518 -34.05 15.60 -8.82
C PRO A 518 -32.91 14.57 -8.85
N ASP A 519 -31.90 14.72 -7.99
CA ASP A 519 -30.67 13.90 -7.98
C ASP A 519 -30.80 12.58 -7.20
N LEU A 520 -32.00 12.19 -6.79
CA LEU A 520 -32.24 10.98 -5.99
C LEU A 520 -31.67 9.69 -6.62
N GLU A 521 -31.83 9.54 -7.94
CA GLU A 521 -31.39 8.35 -8.69
C GLU A 521 -30.08 8.57 -9.46
N LEU A 522 -29.47 9.75 -9.33
CA LEU A 522 -28.26 10.07 -10.07
C LEU A 522 -27.07 9.28 -9.49
N THR A 523 -26.49 8.40 -10.30
CA THR A 523 -25.30 7.59 -9.96
C THR A 523 -23.99 8.30 -10.29
N ARG A 524 -24.05 9.49 -10.91
CA ARG A 524 -22.88 10.25 -11.42
C ARG A 524 -23.00 11.71 -11.00
N PRO A 525 -21.97 12.35 -10.41
CA PRO A 525 -21.91 13.81 -10.41
C PRO A 525 -21.90 14.30 -11.87
N SER A 526 -22.61 15.39 -12.19
CA SER A 526 -22.92 15.78 -13.57
C SER A 526 -21.69 16.06 -14.46
N ASN A 527 -20.49 16.27 -13.88
CA ASN A 527 -19.33 16.82 -14.59
C ASN A 527 -18.07 15.93 -14.56
N THR A 528 -18.20 14.61 -14.75
CA THR A 528 -16.99 13.79 -15.01
C THR A 528 -17.19 12.85 -16.20
N SER A 529 -16.72 13.29 -17.37
CA SER A 529 -16.40 12.40 -18.49
C SER A 529 -15.24 11.49 -18.11
N ASP A 530 -15.38 10.19 -18.36
CA ASP A 530 -14.35 9.16 -18.31
C ASP A 530 -13.60 8.98 -16.98
N SER A 531 -14.30 8.38 -16.03
CA SER A 531 -13.71 7.86 -14.80
C SER A 531 -14.33 6.48 -14.51
N THR A 532 -13.60 5.43 -14.87
CA THR A 532 -13.87 4.03 -14.57
C THR A 532 -14.37 3.83 -13.14
N THR A 533 -15.62 3.41 -13.02
CA THR A 533 -16.33 2.86 -11.86
C THR A 533 -15.49 2.65 -10.59
N SER A 534 -15.47 3.63 -9.69
CA SER A 534 -15.26 3.32 -8.27
C SER A 534 -16.52 2.59 -7.80
N LYS A 535 -16.50 1.25 -7.78
CA LYS A 535 -17.62 0.39 -7.31
C LYS A 535 -18.14 0.77 -5.91
N VAL A 536 -17.33 1.52 -5.19
CA VAL A 536 -17.44 2.05 -3.84
C VAL A 536 -18.51 3.17 -3.76
N ASN A 537 -18.44 4.19 -4.64
CA ASN A 537 -19.35 5.35 -4.62
C ASN A 537 -20.59 5.25 -5.53
N VAL A 538 -20.94 4.05 -6.01
CA VAL A 538 -22.07 3.83 -6.95
C VAL A 538 -23.43 3.93 -6.26
N GLN A 539 -23.47 4.00 -4.92
CA GLN A 539 -24.73 4.08 -4.18
C GLN A 539 -25.43 5.41 -4.48
N THR A 540 -26.61 5.32 -5.10
CA THR A 540 -27.50 6.46 -5.29
C THR A 540 -27.95 7.00 -3.93
N THR A 541 -28.35 8.27 -3.90
CA THR A 541 -28.93 8.91 -2.72
C THR A 541 -30.11 8.10 -2.15
N THR A 542 -30.91 7.46 -3.02
CA THR A 542 -31.95 6.52 -2.61
C THR A 542 -31.42 5.32 -1.82
N VAL A 543 -30.30 4.71 -2.21
CA VAL A 543 -29.73 3.56 -1.47
C VAL A 543 -29.24 4.00 -0.08
N LEU A 544 -28.60 5.18 0.00
CA LEU A 544 -28.17 5.78 1.26
C LEU A 544 -29.36 6.09 2.18
N LEU A 545 -30.43 6.67 1.61
CA LEU A 545 -31.69 6.92 2.30
C LEU A 545 -32.28 5.61 2.85
N LEU A 546 -32.43 4.57 2.03
CA LEU A 546 -32.96 3.29 2.49
C LEU A 546 -32.10 2.66 3.59
N ARG A 547 -30.78 2.78 3.50
CA ARG A 547 -29.86 2.27 4.54
C ARG A 547 -30.01 3.04 5.85
N SER A 548 -30.12 4.37 5.80
CA SER A 548 -30.39 5.21 6.98
C SER A 548 -31.74 4.87 7.64
N LEU A 549 -32.81 4.75 6.83
CA LEU A 549 -34.16 4.41 7.31
C LEU A 549 -34.20 2.99 7.88
N THR A 550 -33.54 2.02 7.26
CA THR A 550 -33.45 0.65 7.79
C THR A 550 -32.71 0.65 9.12
N GLY A 551 -31.62 1.41 9.27
CA GLY A 551 -30.90 1.54 10.55
C GLY A 551 -31.74 2.14 11.68
N ILE A 552 -32.63 3.07 11.36
CA ILE A 552 -33.51 3.75 12.34
C ILE A 552 -34.75 2.93 12.68
N LEU A 553 -35.41 2.36 11.66
CA LEU A 553 -36.74 1.75 11.77
C LEU A 553 -36.67 0.24 11.99
N LEU A 554 -35.64 -0.41 11.45
CA LEU A 554 -35.43 -1.87 11.53
C LEU A 554 -34.01 -2.20 12.03
N PRO A 555 -33.61 -1.72 13.23
CA PRO A 555 -32.26 -1.94 13.74
C PRO A 555 -32.02 -3.44 13.99
N PRO A 556 -30.94 -4.06 13.44
CA PRO A 556 -30.76 -5.52 13.42
C PRO A 556 -30.82 -6.18 14.80
N TRP A 557 -30.31 -5.50 15.83
CA TRP A 557 -30.14 -6.05 17.17
C TRP A 557 -31.23 -5.64 18.17
N ASN A 558 -32.17 -4.76 17.78
CA ASN A 558 -33.25 -4.33 18.68
C ASN A 558 -34.54 -3.87 17.97
N ILE A 559 -34.93 -4.62 16.93
CA ILE A 559 -36.09 -4.33 16.08
C ILE A 559 -37.34 -4.00 16.92
N ARG A 560 -37.60 -4.75 18.01
CA ARG A 560 -38.82 -4.59 18.81
C ARG A 560 -38.87 -3.32 19.68
N SER A 561 -37.73 -2.72 20.02
CA SER A 561 -37.66 -1.55 20.90
C SER A 561 -38.08 -0.23 20.26
N VAL A 562 -38.21 -0.18 18.93
CA VAL A 562 -38.50 1.09 18.24
C VAL A 562 -39.87 1.64 18.69
N PRO A 563 -39.94 2.90 19.15
CA PRO A 563 -41.18 3.50 19.63
C PRO A 563 -42.28 3.51 18.55
N PRO A 564 -43.54 3.16 18.87
CA PRO A 564 -44.65 3.17 17.91
C PRO A 564 -44.86 4.53 17.24
N LEU A 565 -44.71 5.63 18.00
CA LEU A 565 -44.87 6.99 17.49
C LEU A 565 -43.85 7.32 16.39
N ARG A 566 -42.59 6.90 16.57
CA ARG A 566 -41.53 7.07 15.58
C ARG A 566 -41.84 6.29 14.30
N LEU A 567 -42.22 5.02 14.43
CA LEU A 567 -42.61 4.19 13.28
C LEU A 567 -43.77 4.82 12.50
N ALA A 568 -44.82 5.26 13.20
CA ALA A 568 -45.98 5.86 12.56
C ALA A 568 -45.64 7.18 11.85
N ALA A 569 -44.80 8.03 12.45
CA ALA A 569 -44.36 9.29 11.86
C ALA A 569 -43.58 9.07 10.55
N PHE A 570 -42.56 8.21 10.58
CA PHE A 570 -41.79 7.88 9.39
C PHE A 570 -42.64 7.18 8.33
N VAL A 571 -43.53 6.25 8.69
CA VAL A 571 -44.40 5.56 7.73
C VAL A 571 -45.32 6.56 7.03
N LYS A 572 -45.96 7.47 7.77
CA LYS A 572 -46.85 8.47 7.18
C LYS A 572 -46.09 9.42 6.24
N GLN A 573 -44.92 9.86 6.65
CA GLN A 573 -44.08 10.75 5.85
C GLN A 573 -43.48 10.06 4.62
N LEU A 574 -43.06 8.79 4.73
CA LEU A 574 -42.58 7.98 3.61
C LEU A 574 -43.68 7.73 2.58
N MET A 575 -44.92 7.47 3.02
CA MET A 575 -46.06 7.37 2.11
C MET A 575 -46.34 8.68 1.37
N THR A 576 -46.08 9.83 2.02
CA THR A 576 -46.16 11.16 1.39
C THR A 576 -45.01 11.37 0.39
N ALA A 577 -43.78 11.03 0.78
CA ALA A 577 -42.60 11.13 -0.07
C ALA A 577 -42.68 10.23 -1.31
N ALA A 578 -43.26 9.04 -1.18
CA ALA A 578 -43.46 8.08 -2.28
C ALA A 578 -44.32 8.62 -3.42
N LEU A 579 -45.11 9.69 -3.20
CA LEU A 579 -45.87 10.36 -4.27
C LEU A 579 -44.99 11.23 -5.18
N GLN A 580 -43.86 11.72 -4.67
CA GLN A 580 -42.96 12.63 -5.39
C GLN A 580 -41.70 11.94 -5.92
N MET A 581 -41.37 10.76 -5.39
CA MET A 581 -40.19 10.00 -5.80
C MET A 581 -40.35 9.30 -7.16
N PRO A 582 -39.25 9.09 -7.91
CA PRO A 582 -39.28 8.33 -9.17
C PRO A 582 -39.63 6.85 -8.96
N ASP A 583 -39.91 6.13 -10.06
CA ASP A 583 -40.53 4.80 -10.02
C ASP A 583 -39.72 3.73 -9.28
N LYS A 584 -38.40 3.70 -9.44
CA LYS A 584 -37.52 2.72 -8.77
C LYS A 584 -37.36 3.07 -7.30
N SER A 585 -37.18 4.34 -6.99
CA SER A 585 -37.11 4.83 -5.61
C SER A 585 -38.40 4.54 -4.84
N THR A 586 -39.55 4.80 -5.44
CA THR A 586 -40.87 4.49 -4.86
C THR A 586 -41.07 2.98 -4.66
N GLN A 587 -40.64 2.14 -5.60
CA GLN A 587 -40.64 0.68 -5.41
C GLN A 587 -39.82 0.27 -4.18
N ALA A 588 -38.62 0.83 -4.02
CA ALA A 588 -37.73 0.47 -2.93
C ALA A 588 -38.25 0.97 -1.56
N VAL A 589 -38.85 2.15 -1.49
CA VAL A 589 -39.54 2.65 -0.29
C VAL A 589 -40.73 1.77 0.08
N LEU A 590 -41.53 1.32 -0.89
CA LEU A 590 -42.65 0.40 -0.65
C LEU A 590 -42.19 -0.97 -0.11
N VAL A 591 -41.05 -1.49 -0.57
CA VAL A 591 -40.45 -2.71 -0.02
C VAL A 591 -40.07 -2.51 1.45
N LEU A 592 -39.38 -1.41 1.78
CA LEU A 592 -39.05 -1.08 3.16
C LEU A 592 -40.30 -0.94 4.04
N LEU A 593 -41.35 -0.29 3.54
CA LEU A 593 -42.63 -0.17 4.24
C LEU A 593 -43.30 -1.54 4.45
N SER A 594 -43.19 -2.45 3.49
CA SER A 594 -43.68 -3.83 3.61
C SER A 594 -42.91 -4.59 4.70
N ASP A 595 -41.60 -4.40 4.80
CA ASP A 595 -40.79 -5.00 5.86
C ASP A 595 -41.16 -4.44 7.24
N ILE A 596 -41.43 -3.13 7.33
CA ILE A 596 -41.95 -2.49 8.54
C ILE A 596 -43.35 -3.02 8.89
N ALA A 597 -44.24 -3.19 7.92
CA ALA A 597 -45.55 -3.76 8.14
C ALA A 597 -45.44 -5.20 8.68
N HIS A 598 -44.59 -6.03 8.08
CA HIS A 598 -44.39 -7.41 8.52
C HIS A 598 -43.82 -7.50 9.95
N THR A 599 -42.90 -6.62 10.32
CA THR A 599 -42.23 -6.63 11.64
C THR A 599 -43.02 -5.90 12.73
N HIS A 600 -43.76 -4.85 12.37
CA HIS A 600 -44.39 -3.89 13.29
C HIS A 600 -45.88 -3.63 13.02
N SER A 601 -46.59 -4.52 12.31
CA SER A 601 -48.03 -4.38 11.94
C SER A 601 -48.88 -3.79 13.09
N LYS A 602 -48.85 -4.40 14.29
CA LYS A 602 -49.65 -3.96 15.45
C LYS A 602 -49.40 -2.51 15.90
N LYS A 603 -48.22 -1.96 15.64
CA LYS A 603 -47.84 -0.59 16.03
C LYS A 603 -48.27 0.45 14.99
N VAL A 604 -48.49 0.06 13.74
CA VAL A 604 -48.68 0.95 12.58
C VAL A 604 -50.07 0.80 11.94
N CYS A 605 -50.77 -0.32 12.15
CA CYS A 605 -52.07 -0.66 11.56
C CYS A 605 -53.13 0.45 11.68
N SER A 606 -53.16 1.18 12.80
CA SER A 606 -54.12 2.27 13.03
C SER A 606 -54.04 3.41 12.00
N LEU A 607 -52.94 3.53 11.23
CA LEU A 607 -52.82 4.53 10.17
C LEU A 607 -53.65 4.19 8.91
N TRP A 608 -54.03 2.92 8.72
CA TRP A 608 -54.84 2.45 7.59
C TRP A 608 -56.33 2.37 7.92
N ASN A 609 -56.68 2.36 9.21
CA ASN A 609 -58.06 2.28 9.69
C ASN A 609 -58.57 3.67 10.08
N THR A 610 -59.67 4.11 9.44
CA THR A 610 -60.30 5.41 9.75
C THR A 610 -61.02 5.42 11.10
N GLU A 611 -61.43 4.25 11.59
CA GLU A 611 -62.17 4.09 12.86
C GLU A 611 -61.25 4.08 14.10
N GLU A 612 -59.96 3.79 13.93
CA GLU A 612 -58.99 3.60 15.03
C GLU A 612 -58.10 4.83 15.29
N ARG A 613 -58.57 6.04 14.97
CA ARG A 613 -57.82 7.28 15.19
C ARG A 613 -57.50 7.44 16.68
N LYS A 614 -56.21 7.46 17.01
CA LYS A 614 -55.71 7.64 18.38
C LYS A 614 -55.11 9.02 18.53
N GLY A 615 -55.72 9.85 19.37
CA GLY A 615 -55.22 11.17 19.75
C GLY A 615 -56.01 12.35 19.17
N ASP A 616 -55.88 13.48 19.84
CA ASP A 616 -56.49 14.76 19.47
C ASP A 616 -55.48 15.65 18.75
N GLY A 617 -55.95 16.49 17.83
CA GLY A 617 -55.13 17.47 17.11
C GLY A 617 -54.99 17.18 15.61
N ARG A 618 -54.01 17.84 14.99
CA ARG A 618 -53.70 17.73 13.56
C ARG A 618 -52.31 17.15 13.36
N TYR A 619 -52.14 16.38 12.29
CA TYR A 619 -50.84 15.89 11.85
C TYR A 619 -50.03 17.04 11.26
N ILE A 620 -48.79 17.21 11.75
CA ILE A 620 -47.87 18.25 11.33
C ILE A 620 -46.63 17.56 10.72
N PRO A 621 -46.54 17.48 9.38
CA PRO A 621 -45.41 16.82 8.72
C PRO A 621 -44.08 17.57 8.82
N THR A 622 -44.12 18.88 9.11
CA THR A 622 -42.96 19.78 9.19
C THR A 622 -42.54 20.06 10.64
N SER A 623 -42.87 19.17 11.59
CA SER A 623 -42.53 19.39 13.00
C SER A 623 -41.04 19.23 13.27
N ASP A 624 -40.53 20.00 14.23
CA ASP A 624 -39.10 19.94 14.61
C ASP A 624 -38.68 18.65 15.30
N SER A 625 -39.64 17.91 15.85
CA SER A 625 -39.41 16.61 16.47
C SER A 625 -40.35 15.58 15.88
N VAL A 626 -39.90 14.32 15.86
CA VAL A 626 -40.73 13.19 15.43
C VAL A 626 -41.97 13.07 16.31
N GLU A 627 -41.83 13.35 17.60
CA GLU A 627 -42.91 13.23 18.58
C GLU A 627 -43.98 14.32 18.41
N GLY A 628 -43.60 15.51 17.95
CA GLY A 628 -44.51 16.62 17.69
C GLY A 628 -45.35 16.48 16.42
N SER A 629 -45.10 15.47 15.58
CA SER A 629 -45.80 15.30 14.30
C SER A 629 -47.24 14.78 14.45
N ASN A 630 -47.57 14.12 15.56
CA ASN A 630 -48.89 13.52 15.82
C ASN A 630 -49.42 12.60 14.69
N PRO A 631 -48.68 11.55 14.30
CA PRO A 631 -48.99 10.73 13.12
C PRO A 631 -50.29 9.93 13.24
N PHE A 632 -50.66 9.50 14.43
CA PHE A 632 -51.88 8.72 14.68
C PHE A 632 -53.18 9.51 14.47
N THR A 633 -53.10 10.83 14.32
CA THR A 633 -54.23 11.68 13.93
C THR A 633 -54.47 11.68 12.42
N ALA A 634 -53.51 11.22 11.61
CA ALA A 634 -53.63 11.10 10.17
C ALA A 634 -53.90 9.66 9.73
N THR A 635 -54.55 9.54 8.57
CA THR A 635 -54.73 8.28 7.85
C THR A 635 -53.92 8.31 6.55
N VAL A 636 -53.46 7.16 6.09
CA VAL A 636 -52.64 7.02 4.87
C VAL A 636 -53.53 7.02 3.64
N TRP A 637 -53.86 8.22 3.14
CA TRP A 637 -54.62 8.40 1.88
C TRP A 637 -53.74 8.26 0.64
N GLU A 638 -52.44 8.40 0.79
CA GLU A 638 -51.46 8.35 -0.29
C GLU A 638 -51.45 6.98 -0.99
N GLY A 639 -51.79 5.90 -0.26
CA GLY A 639 -51.95 4.56 -0.83
C GLY A 639 -52.99 4.51 -1.96
N GLU A 640 -54.11 5.23 -1.83
CA GLU A 640 -55.16 5.26 -2.87
C GLU A 640 -54.71 5.97 -4.14
N LEU A 641 -53.83 6.97 -4.01
CA LEU A 641 -53.20 7.62 -5.16
C LEU A 641 -52.16 6.70 -5.82
N LEU A 642 -51.33 6.02 -5.02
CA LEU A 642 -50.32 5.08 -5.52
C LEU A 642 -50.93 3.84 -6.19
N ARG A 643 -52.15 3.42 -5.83
CA ARG A 643 -52.91 2.39 -6.57
C ARG A 643 -53.18 2.77 -8.03
N LYS A 644 -53.23 4.07 -8.33
CA LYS A 644 -53.42 4.61 -9.69
C LYS A 644 -52.09 5.01 -10.36
N HIS A 645 -50.95 4.70 -9.74
CA HIS A 645 -49.64 5.00 -10.31
C HIS A 645 -49.46 4.31 -11.68
N TYR A 646 -48.72 4.96 -12.60
CA TYR A 646 -48.56 4.48 -13.97
C TYR A 646 -47.82 3.13 -14.05
N SER A 647 -46.80 2.94 -13.21
CA SER A 647 -46.00 1.70 -13.16
C SER A 647 -46.78 0.54 -12.49
N PRO A 648 -46.91 -0.63 -13.12
CA PRO A 648 -47.60 -1.79 -12.55
C PRO A 648 -46.93 -2.32 -11.27
N LYS A 649 -45.60 -2.27 -11.21
CA LYS A 649 -44.83 -2.76 -10.05
C LYS A 649 -45.14 -1.98 -8.78
N VAL A 650 -45.30 -0.66 -8.89
CA VAL A 650 -45.71 0.20 -7.76
C VAL A 650 -47.13 -0.17 -7.31
N ARG A 651 -48.07 -0.36 -8.24
CA ARG A 651 -49.44 -0.79 -7.90
C ARG A 651 -49.48 -2.14 -7.20
N GLU A 652 -48.65 -3.09 -7.63
CA GLU A 652 -48.51 -4.40 -6.98
C GLU A 652 -47.88 -4.28 -5.59
N GLY A 653 -46.84 -3.45 -5.43
CA GLY A 653 -46.21 -3.18 -4.14
C GLY A 653 -47.18 -2.62 -3.11
N VAL A 654 -48.03 -1.66 -3.49
CA VAL A 654 -49.07 -1.10 -2.59
C VAL A 654 -50.08 -2.17 -2.17
N LYS A 655 -50.53 -3.02 -3.09
CA LYS A 655 -51.44 -4.12 -2.76
C LYS A 655 -50.82 -5.13 -1.79
N LEU A 656 -49.51 -5.39 -1.91
CA LEU A 656 -48.80 -6.26 -0.97
C LEU A 656 -48.69 -5.63 0.42
N LEU A 657 -48.36 -4.33 0.48
CA LEU A 657 -48.30 -3.57 1.72
C LEU A 657 -49.63 -3.63 2.47
N GLU A 658 -50.74 -3.31 1.80
CA GLU A 658 -52.08 -3.32 2.41
C GLU A 658 -52.51 -4.72 2.90
N LYS A 659 -52.17 -5.78 2.17
CA LYS A 659 -52.42 -7.16 2.63
C LYS A 659 -51.68 -7.47 3.93
N GLY A 660 -50.43 -7.00 4.06
CA GLY A 660 -49.63 -7.18 5.28
C GLY A 660 -50.14 -6.39 6.49
N MET A 661 -51.01 -5.41 6.28
CA MET A 661 -51.59 -4.59 7.35
C MET A 661 -52.97 -5.04 7.81
N ASN A 662 -53.66 -5.81 6.96
CA ASN A 662 -54.94 -6.45 7.26
C ASN A 662 -54.79 -7.86 7.87
N SER A 663 -53.57 -8.37 8.00
CA SER A 663 -53.21 -9.61 8.71
C SER A 663 -52.74 -9.32 10.13
#